data_AF-A0AAR2K8A5-F1
#
_entry.id   AF-A0AAR2K8A5-F1
#
_cell.length_a   1.000
_cell.length_b   1.000
_cell.length_c   1.000
_cell.angle_alpha   90.00
_cell.angle_beta   90.00
_cell.angle_gamma   90.00
#
_symmetry.space_group_name_H-M   'P 1'
#
loop_
_entity.id
_entity.type
_entity.pdbx_description
1 polymer ?
#
loop_
_entity_poly.entity_id
_entity_poly.type
_entity_poly.pdbx_seq_one_letter_code
_entity_poly.pdbx_strand_id
1 'polypeptide(L)'
;MNFTDAEGYIEMPPRADDSSTLDCAYLVTVYLGYGVEIQVLNVTLEEGEEVVLEDLGGLEPSILANESVLTRGLVVRSSSNQISVRFSSEKRHTASSLLLRYRAFVLSCAYPQSPANGEVSVSSLHAGGEAYFFCLTGYQLQGPSSLTCRNATMPYWSGKEPKCLAVCGGMVKNVTLGRIVSPGFPGNYSNNLTCHWVLEAPEGHRLHIHFEKVALAEDDDRLLIKNGNNIDSPPIYDSYEVEYLPNEGVVSTGRHLFVEFTTDETGTCTGAAIRYEAFAEGTCYKPFVKYGNFSSSDLSYGVGTVVEFSCEPGYTLEQGSVTIECVDPDNPQWNETEPACRAVCSGEITDSAGVVLSPNWPEAYDKGQDCIWGIHVEEDKRIMLDIQVLHLGKNDILTFYDGDDLTANILGQYSGTLPKFKLYTSMADVTIQFQSDPATNIYGYNNGFVVHFFEVARNDTCSELPEIPNGWKSTSHPDLIHGTVVTYQCYPGFQVVGSEILMCQWDLTWSGDVPSCEKVMTCQDPGLVEHGRRVLTGSRFTVGSSVQYVCNKGYSLSGPGVLTCYSRDTADPKWSERLPKCKLLSEENLPCSNPGAPSTAIQSSEKAFFQAGETLTFTCRPGYQLQGEATIRCLPGHPSQWSGMPPACRGRNCVLEIHLLSLEEAVCANKLEGRGLLTEVFTAVFYLAILSLKFLIEVIS
;
A
#
# COMPACT_ATOMS: atom_id res chain seq x y z
N MET A 1 -40.19 35.94 -3.46
CA MET A 1 -39.14 36.97 -3.22
C MET A 1 -37.93 36.62 -4.08
N ASN A 2 -37.24 37.60 -4.67
CA ASN A 2 -36.13 37.35 -5.59
C ASN A 2 -34.80 37.69 -4.93
N PHE A 3 -33.84 36.77 -4.97
CA PHE A 3 -32.49 36.94 -4.49
C PHE A 3 -31.51 36.95 -5.66
N THR A 4 -30.57 37.89 -5.65
CA THR A 4 -29.55 38.05 -6.72
C THR A 4 -28.11 38.06 -6.22
N ASP A 5 -27.92 37.97 -4.90
CA ASP A 5 -26.60 37.97 -4.30
C ASP A 5 -25.87 36.64 -4.55
N ALA A 6 -24.55 36.64 -4.42
CA ALA A 6 -23.74 35.43 -4.61
C ALA A 6 -23.90 34.41 -3.47
N GLU A 7 -24.37 34.84 -2.31
CA GLU A 7 -24.68 33.99 -1.18
C GLU A 7 -25.77 34.64 -0.31
N GLY A 8 -26.51 33.82 0.43
CA GLY A 8 -27.51 34.33 1.36
C GLY A 8 -28.31 33.23 2.04
N TYR A 9 -29.36 33.65 2.75
CA TYR A 9 -30.21 32.77 3.53
C TYR A 9 -31.68 32.95 3.09
N ILE A 10 -32.38 31.83 2.97
CA ILE A 10 -33.82 31.78 2.73
C ILE A 10 -34.47 31.24 3.99
N GLU A 11 -35.35 32.05 4.55
CA GLU A 11 -36.11 31.74 5.75
C GLU A 11 -37.60 31.75 5.43
N MET A 12 -38.37 30.99 6.19
CA MET A 12 -39.82 31.01 6.11
C MET A 12 -40.37 32.39 6.52
N PRO A 13 -41.41 32.94 5.85
CA PRO A 13 -41.92 34.28 6.18
C PRO A 13 -42.48 34.32 7.61
N PRO A 14 -42.29 35.44 8.35
CA PRO A 14 -42.91 35.61 9.66
C PRO A 14 -44.45 35.71 9.55
N ARG A 15 -45.15 35.16 10.54
CA ARG A 15 -46.62 35.07 10.67
C ARG A 15 -47.32 36.36 10.19
N ALA A 16 -48.15 36.24 9.15
CA ALA A 16 -49.13 37.26 8.77
C ALA A 16 -50.55 36.76 9.09
N ASP A 17 -51.39 37.65 9.62
CA ASP A 17 -52.70 37.35 10.21
C ASP A 17 -53.74 36.74 9.26
N ASP A 18 -54.58 35.91 9.88
CA ASP A 18 -55.86 35.27 9.53
C ASP A 18 -56.28 35.13 8.04
N SER A 19 -56.41 33.85 7.63
CA SER A 19 -57.33 33.28 6.63
C SER A 19 -56.86 32.92 5.22
N SER A 20 -55.56 32.87 4.92
CA SER A 20 -55.10 32.38 3.59
C SER A 20 -54.11 31.22 3.67
N THR A 21 -54.27 30.27 2.74
CA THR A 21 -53.28 29.26 2.34
C THR A 21 -51.95 29.95 2.03
N LEU A 22 -50.84 29.46 2.60
CA LEU A 22 -49.52 30.07 2.42
C LEU A 22 -48.79 29.37 1.27
N ASP A 23 -48.74 30.02 0.10
CA ASP A 23 -47.94 29.59 -1.05
C ASP A 23 -46.89 30.66 -1.34
N CYS A 24 -45.62 30.34 -1.03
CA CYS A 24 -44.49 31.25 -1.14
C CYS A 24 -43.45 30.68 -2.11
N ALA A 25 -43.08 31.45 -3.13
CA ALA A 25 -41.98 31.11 -4.03
C ALA A 25 -40.81 32.08 -3.85
N TYR A 26 -39.63 31.53 -3.61
CA TYR A 26 -38.36 32.24 -3.57
C TYR A 26 -37.55 31.91 -4.81
N LEU A 27 -37.21 32.92 -5.60
CA LEU A 27 -36.39 32.77 -6.80
C LEU A 27 -34.98 33.24 -6.49
N VAL A 28 -33.99 32.38 -6.60
CA VAL A 28 -32.58 32.77 -6.55
C VAL A 28 -32.03 32.77 -7.96
N THR A 29 -31.48 33.90 -8.40
CA THR A 29 -30.85 34.06 -9.72
C THR A 29 -29.43 34.57 -9.53
N VAL A 30 -28.45 33.76 -9.90
CA VAL A 30 -27.03 34.16 -9.89
C VAL A 30 -26.57 34.53 -11.30
N TYR A 31 -25.32 34.99 -11.40
CA TYR A 31 -24.68 35.41 -12.63
C TYR A 31 -24.53 34.24 -13.62
N LEU A 32 -24.50 34.54 -14.92
CA LEU A 32 -24.37 33.52 -15.97
C LEU A 32 -23.07 32.73 -15.79
N GLY A 33 -23.14 31.42 -16.01
CA GLY A 33 -21.99 30.52 -15.84
C GLY A 33 -21.81 30.02 -14.42
N TYR A 34 -22.75 30.33 -13.53
CA TYR A 34 -22.77 29.92 -12.15
C TYR A 34 -24.12 29.31 -11.81
N GLY A 35 -24.11 28.33 -10.92
CA GLY A 35 -25.28 27.64 -10.41
C GLY A 35 -25.50 27.99 -8.95
N VAL A 36 -26.63 27.56 -8.41
CA VAL A 36 -27.00 27.80 -7.03
C VAL A 36 -26.91 26.48 -6.27
N GLU A 37 -26.05 26.46 -5.26
CA GLU A 37 -26.00 25.38 -4.29
C GLU A 37 -26.83 25.80 -3.07
N ILE A 38 -27.79 24.96 -2.68
CA ILE A 38 -28.62 25.13 -1.50
C ILE A 38 -28.20 24.10 -0.45
N GLN A 39 -27.89 24.58 0.74
CA GLN A 39 -27.64 23.77 1.91
C GLN A 39 -28.77 23.93 2.92
N VAL A 40 -29.33 22.80 3.36
CA VAL A 40 -30.37 22.75 4.38
C VAL A 40 -29.74 22.86 5.77
N LEU A 41 -29.91 24.00 6.44
CA LEU A 41 -29.37 24.23 7.79
C LEU A 41 -30.35 23.77 8.88
N ASN A 42 -31.64 23.97 8.65
CA ASN A 42 -32.71 23.52 9.52
C ASN A 42 -34.00 23.28 8.71
N VAL A 43 -34.72 22.20 9.01
CA VAL A 43 -36.00 21.87 8.39
C VAL A 43 -36.87 21.12 9.38
N THR A 44 -38.06 21.65 9.66
CA THR A 44 -39.14 21.00 10.42
C THR A 44 -40.45 21.26 9.69
N LEU A 45 -41.05 20.21 9.13
CA LEU A 45 -42.30 20.26 8.36
C LEU A 45 -43.42 19.49 9.08
N GLU A 46 -44.64 20.02 9.08
CA GLU A 46 -45.86 19.38 9.61
C GLU A 46 -46.67 18.68 8.49
N GLU A 47 -47.64 17.83 8.86
CA GLU A 47 -48.43 17.05 7.90
C GLU A 47 -49.34 17.95 7.03
N GLY A 48 -49.03 18.03 5.73
CA GLY A 48 -49.68 18.93 4.76
C GLY A 48 -48.86 20.17 4.37
N GLU A 49 -47.59 20.25 4.78
CA GLU A 49 -46.61 21.24 4.28
C GLU A 49 -45.71 20.62 3.21
N GLU A 50 -45.59 21.30 2.07
CA GLU A 50 -44.76 20.87 0.93
C GLU A 50 -43.65 21.90 0.67
N VAL A 51 -42.43 21.42 0.45
CA VAL A 51 -41.29 22.23 0.01
C VAL A 51 -40.73 21.61 -1.25
N VAL A 52 -40.69 22.36 -2.34
CA VAL A 52 -40.14 21.91 -3.62
C VAL A 52 -39.00 22.85 -4.04
N LEU A 53 -37.85 22.25 -4.32
CA LEU A 53 -36.69 22.91 -4.91
C LEU A 53 -36.68 22.57 -6.41
N GLU A 54 -36.82 23.58 -7.27
CA GLU A 54 -36.91 23.41 -8.73
C GLU A 54 -35.81 24.20 -9.44
N ASP A 55 -35.09 23.55 -10.34
CA ASP A 55 -34.20 24.23 -11.29
C ASP A 55 -35.04 24.84 -12.42
N LEU A 56 -34.85 26.13 -12.70
CA LEU A 56 -35.63 26.85 -13.71
C LEU A 56 -34.87 27.11 -15.02
N GLY A 57 -33.64 26.62 -15.17
CA GLY A 57 -32.84 26.92 -16.36
C GLY A 57 -33.11 26.05 -17.58
N GLY A 58 -33.87 24.96 -17.42
CA GLY A 58 -34.30 24.10 -18.53
C GLY A 58 -35.52 24.64 -19.29
N LEU A 59 -35.96 23.90 -20.31
CA LEU A 59 -37.23 24.17 -21.00
C LEU A 59 -38.44 23.95 -20.07
N GLU A 60 -38.32 23.03 -19.12
CA GLU A 60 -39.29 22.74 -18.07
C GLU A 60 -38.59 22.76 -16.71
N PRO A 61 -39.27 23.23 -15.63
CA PRO A 61 -38.74 23.17 -14.28
C PRO A 61 -38.43 21.72 -13.86
N SER A 62 -37.20 21.46 -13.42
CA SER A 62 -36.83 20.14 -12.91
C SER A 62 -36.76 20.13 -11.39
N ILE A 63 -37.52 19.25 -10.75
CA ILE A 63 -37.53 19.11 -9.29
C ILE A 63 -36.20 18.49 -8.84
N LEU A 64 -35.42 19.22 -8.05
CA LEU A 64 -34.14 18.80 -7.49
C LEU A 64 -34.30 18.11 -6.13
N ALA A 65 -35.28 18.55 -5.33
CA ALA A 65 -35.62 17.95 -4.04
C ALA A 65 -37.03 18.36 -3.62
N ASN A 66 -37.69 17.49 -2.84
CA ASN A 66 -39.02 17.69 -2.29
C ASN A 66 -39.02 17.50 -0.76
N GLU A 67 -40.16 17.66 -0.12
CA GLU A 67 -40.38 17.49 1.31
C GLU A 67 -39.96 16.12 1.84
N SER A 68 -40.03 15.08 1.02
CA SER A 68 -39.66 13.72 1.42
C SER A 68 -38.15 13.48 1.56
N VAL A 69 -37.33 14.26 0.84
CA VAL A 69 -35.86 14.11 0.79
C VAL A 69 -35.13 15.18 1.63
N LEU A 70 -35.79 16.30 1.90
CA LEU A 70 -35.23 17.42 2.65
C LEU A 70 -34.90 17.05 4.09
N THR A 71 -33.61 16.88 4.37
CA THR A 71 -33.07 16.60 5.71
C THR A 71 -31.98 17.61 6.04
N ARG A 72 -31.75 17.83 7.35
CA ARG A 72 -30.68 18.73 7.80
C ARG A 72 -29.32 18.24 7.32
N GLY A 73 -28.56 19.13 6.66
CA GLY A 73 -27.25 18.82 6.08
C GLY A 73 -27.29 18.43 4.60
N LEU A 74 -28.48 18.24 4.00
CA LEU A 74 -28.61 18.02 2.57
C LEU A 74 -28.06 19.21 1.77
N VAL A 75 -27.34 18.92 0.69
CA VAL A 75 -26.80 19.90 -0.25
C VAL A 75 -27.34 19.59 -1.64
N VAL A 76 -28.04 20.54 -2.24
CA VAL A 76 -28.65 20.46 -3.56
C VAL A 76 -27.95 21.45 -4.49
N ARG A 77 -27.63 21.05 -5.72
CA ARG A 77 -26.99 21.92 -6.72
C ARG A 77 -27.86 22.02 -7.96
N SER A 78 -28.15 23.23 -8.41
CA SER A 78 -28.81 23.46 -9.69
C SER A 78 -27.84 23.28 -10.86
N SER A 79 -28.36 22.78 -11.98
CA SER A 79 -27.67 22.73 -13.28
C SER A 79 -27.68 24.07 -14.02
N SER A 80 -28.46 25.04 -13.53
CA SER A 80 -28.54 26.39 -14.07
C SER A 80 -28.30 27.49 -13.04
N ASN A 81 -28.25 28.74 -13.52
CA ASN A 81 -28.15 29.93 -12.67
C ASN A 81 -29.43 30.34 -11.94
N GLN A 82 -30.53 29.59 -12.08
CA GLN A 82 -31.83 29.91 -11.48
C GLN A 82 -32.42 28.72 -10.73
N ILE A 83 -32.79 28.94 -9.47
CA ILE A 83 -33.49 27.95 -8.65
C ILE A 83 -34.70 28.60 -7.97
N SER A 84 -35.82 27.88 -7.98
CA SER A 84 -37.04 28.22 -7.26
C SER A 84 -37.15 27.36 -6.03
N VAL A 85 -37.45 27.98 -4.89
CA VAL A 85 -37.83 27.32 -3.65
C VAL A 85 -39.29 27.65 -3.41
N ARG A 86 -40.17 26.68 -3.62
CA ARG A 86 -41.60 26.83 -3.37
C ARG A 86 -41.97 26.15 -2.06
N PHE A 87 -42.72 26.87 -1.23
CA PHE A 87 -43.28 26.37 0.01
C PHE A 87 -44.80 26.53 -0.05
N SER A 88 -45.54 25.44 0.18
CA SER A 88 -47.01 25.42 0.21
C SER A 88 -47.51 24.81 1.52
N SER A 89 -48.49 25.44 2.16
CA SER A 89 -49.12 24.93 3.38
C SER A 89 -50.62 25.21 3.43
N GLU A 90 -51.39 24.19 3.81
CA GLU A 90 -52.86 24.24 3.91
C GLU A 90 -53.41 24.48 5.34
N LYS A 91 -52.57 24.47 6.40
CA LYS A 91 -53.03 24.53 7.82
C LYS A 91 -52.16 25.43 8.73
N ARG A 92 -52.69 25.72 9.94
CA ARG A 92 -52.10 26.58 10.98
C ARG A 92 -50.71 26.09 11.43
N HIS A 93 -49.71 26.94 11.26
CA HIS A 93 -48.34 26.76 11.78
C HIS A 93 -48.29 26.89 13.31
N THR A 94 -47.71 25.90 14.00
CA THR A 94 -47.26 26.14 15.39
C THR A 94 -45.78 25.84 15.63
N ALA A 95 -45.10 24.98 14.84
CA ALA A 95 -43.68 24.65 15.06
C ALA A 95 -42.80 24.44 13.80
N SER A 96 -43.27 24.72 12.57
CA SER A 96 -42.46 24.54 11.36
C SER A 96 -41.37 25.62 11.19
N SER A 97 -40.20 25.21 10.71
CA SER A 97 -39.03 26.07 10.51
C SER A 97 -38.22 25.59 9.31
N LEU A 98 -37.90 26.50 8.41
CA LEU A 98 -37.07 26.24 7.23
C LEU A 98 -35.99 27.31 7.16
N LEU A 99 -34.73 26.87 7.22
CA LEU A 99 -33.55 27.72 7.04
C LEU A 99 -32.65 27.07 6.00
N LEU A 100 -32.57 27.72 4.84
CA LEU A 100 -31.72 27.31 3.73
C LEU A 100 -30.61 28.35 3.54
N ARG A 101 -29.40 27.90 3.27
CA ARG A 101 -28.30 28.76 2.83
C ARG A 101 -28.05 28.50 1.35
N TYR A 102 -28.06 29.53 0.53
CA TYR A 102 -27.69 29.42 -0.88
C TYR A 102 -26.32 30.04 -1.13
N ARG A 103 -25.55 29.46 -2.06
CA ARG A 103 -24.28 30.00 -2.55
C ARG A 103 -24.12 29.77 -4.04
N ALA A 104 -23.52 30.73 -4.74
CA ALA A 104 -23.15 30.60 -6.13
C ALA A 104 -21.94 29.66 -6.26
N PHE A 105 -21.98 28.76 -7.23
CA PHE A 105 -20.85 27.90 -7.59
C PHE A 105 -20.65 27.92 -9.10
N VAL A 106 -19.42 27.70 -9.57
CA VAL A 106 -19.11 27.79 -11.02
C VAL A 106 -19.74 26.59 -11.75
N LEU A 107 -20.50 26.86 -12.82
CA LEU A 107 -20.96 25.83 -13.75
C LEU A 107 -19.91 25.57 -14.82
N SER A 108 -19.93 24.36 -15.36
CA SER A 108 -19.03 23.92 -16.41
C SER A 108 -19.82 23.33 -17.57
N CYS A 109 -19.31 23.49 -18.78
CA CYS A 109 -19.76 22.70 -19.92
C CYS A 109 -19.51 21.20 -19.63
N ALA A 110 -20.37 20.32 -20.15
CA ALA A 110 -20.12 18.89 -20.12
C ALA A 110 -18.83 18.55 -20.87
N TYR A 111 -18.11 17.51 -20.43
CA TYR A 111 -16.92 17.06 -21.16
C TYR A 111 -17.33 16.63 -22.59
N PRO A 112 -16.76 17.23 -23.64
CA PRO A 112 -17.13 16.95 -25.02
C PRO A 112 -16.80 15.49 -25.35
N GLN A 113 -17.68 14.84 -26.11
CA GLN A 113 -17.42 13.46 -26.54
C GLN A 113 -16.27 13.44 -27.55
N SER A 114 -15.33 12.52 -27.39
CA SER A 114 -14.27 12.30 -28.37
C SER A 114 -14.89 11.80 -29.68
N PRO A 115 -14.53 12.38 -30.85
CA PRO A 115 -15.01 11.89 -32.13
C PRO A 115 -14.55 10.44 -32.34
N ALA A 116 -15.38 9.62 -32.98
CA ALA A 116 -14.98 8.27 -33.37
C ALA A 116 -13.70 8.33 -34.23
N ASN A 117 -12.67 7.56 -33.88
CA ASN A 117 -11.34 7.59 -34.50
C ASN A 117 -10.63 8.96 -34.38
N GLY A 118 -10.82 9.67 -33.27
CA GLY A 118 -10.12 10.89 -32.94
C GLY A 118 -10.04 11.15 -31.43
N GLU A 119 -9.41 12.26 -31.08
CA GLU A 119 -9.16 12.67 -29.70
C GLU A 119 -9.63 14.11 -29.48
N VAL A 120 -9.99 14.43 -28.24
CA VAL A 120 -10.34 15.78 -27.81
C VAL A 120 -9.44 16.21 -26.66
N SER A 121 -8.81 17.37 -26.82
CA SER A 121 -8.04 18.05 -25.77
C SER A 121 -8.80 19.27 -25.30
N VAL A 122 -9.01 19.39 -23.99
CA VAL A 122 -9.80 20.48 -23.40
C VAL A 122 -8.93 21.35 -22.51
N SER A 123 -8.91 22.65 -22.77
CA SER A 123 -8.15 23.61 -21.95
C SER A 123 -8.84 23.92 -20.62
N SER A 124 -10.16 24.09 -20.65
CA SER A 124 -11.01 24.29 -19.47
C SER A 124 -12.46 23.97 -19.82
N LEU A 125 -13.22 23.42 -18.86
CA LEU A 125 -14.66 23.22 -18.99
C LEU A 125 -15.48 24.44 -18.55
N HIS A 126 -14.83 25.44 -17.95
CA HIS A 126 -15.49 26.68 -17.54
C HIS A 126 -15.75 27.59 -18.75
N ALA A 127 -16.64 28.56 -18.57
CA ALA A 127 -16.95 29.55 -19.60
C ALA A 127 -15.68 30.24 -20.14
N GLY A 128 -15.55 30.28 -21.47
CA GLY A 128 -14.36 30.78 -22.17
C GLY A 128 -13.28 29.73 -22.44
N GLY A 129 -13.42 28.51 -21.90
CA GLY A 129 -12.55 27.39 -22.25
C GLY A 129 -12.75 26.88 -23.67
N GLU A 130 -11.71 26.29 -24.24
CA GLU A 130 -11.70 25.75 -25.60
C GLU A 130 -11.42 24.25 -25.61
N ALA A 131 -12.18 23.51 -26.42
CA ALA A 131 -11.95 22.12 -26.76
C ALA A 131 -11.39 22.01 -28.19
N TYR A 132 -10.25 21.35 -28.35
CA TYR A 132 -9.58 21.11 -29.62
C TYR A 132 -9.75 19.65 -30.04
N PHE A 133 -10.11 19.43 -31.30
CA PHE A 133 -10.40 18.11 -31.84
C PHE A 133 -9.36 17.71 -32.86
N PHE A 134 -8.84 16.49 -32.73
CA PHE A 134 -7.82 15.91 -33.60
C PHE A 134 -8.31 14.55 -34.09
N CYS A 135 -8.00 14.21 -35.34
CA CYS A 135 -8.30 12.88 -35.88
C CYS A 135 -7.05 12.01 -35.84
N LEU A 136 -7.26 10.70 -35.65
CA LEU A 136 -6.19 9.72 -35.81
C LEU A 136 -5.68 9.72 -37.26
N THR A 137 -4.44 9.29 -37.45
CA THR A 137 -3.82 9.20 -38.79
C THR A 137 -4.67 8.32 -39.71
N GLY A 138 -4.88 8.78 -40.94
CA GLY A 138 -5.79 8.17 -41.91
C GLY A 138 -7.22 8.72 -41.90
N TYR A 139 -7.59 9.52 -40.90
CA TYR A 139 -8.88 10.20 -40.84
C TYR A 139 -8.74 11.71 -40.99
N GLN A 140 -9.74 12.34 -41.61
CA GLN A 140 -9.82 13.79 -41.77
C GLN A 140 -10.98 14.35 -40.94
N LEU A 141 -10.74 15.50 -40.31
CA LEU A 141 -11.74 16.18 -39.49
C LEU A 141 -12.80 16.84 -40.38
N GLN A 142 -14.06 16.45 -40.18
CA GLN A 142 -15.23 17.07 -40.77
C GLN A 142 -15.99 17.86 -39.70
N GLY A 143 -15.83 19.18 -39.73
CA GLY A 143 -16.46 20.10 -38.78
C GLY A 143 -15.47 21.13 -38.22
N PRO A 144 -15.84 21.85 -37.15
CA PRO A 144 -14.95 22.80 -36.51
C PRO A 144 -13.82 22.08 -35.76
N SER A 145 -12.57 22.57 -35.90
CA SER A 145 -11.40 22.05 -35.18
C SER A 145 -11.35 22.45 -33.71
N SER A 146 -12.15 23.46 -33.32
CA SER A 146 -12.29 23.86 -31.93
C SER A 146 -13.71 24.33 -31.61
N LEU A 147 -14.12 24.11 -30.37
CA LEU A 147 -15.36 24.60 -29.80
C LEU A 147 -15.05 25.41 -28.54
N THR A 148 -15.82 26.48 -28.31
CA THR A 148 -15.65 27.36 -27.14
C THR A 148 -16.84 27.19 -26.19
N CYS A 149 -16.59 27.03 -24.90
CA CYS A 149 -17.64 26.96 -23.87
C CYS A 149 -18.25 28.36 -23.68
N ARG A 150 -19.53 28.51 -24.01
CA ARG A 150 -20.25 29.78 -23.98
C ARG A 150 -20.90 30.01 -22.61
N ASN A 151 -20.79 31.25 -22.14
CA ASN A 151 -21.43 31.65 -20.90
C ASN A 151 -22.95 31.81 -21.11
N ALA A 152 -23.75 31.10 -20.33
CA ALA A 152 -25.21 31.08 -20.41
C ALA A 152 -25.82 30.65 -19.06
N THR A 153 -27.15 30.56 -19.00
CA THR A 153 -27.88 30.05 -17.83
C THR A 153 -27.48 28.61 -17.52
N MET A 154 -27.31 27.81 -18.57
CA MET A 154 -26.62 26.53 -18.57
C MET A 154 -25.46 26.61 -19.59
N PRO A 155 -24.18 26.57 -19.15
CA PRO A 155 -23.05 26.62 -20.08
C PRO A 155 -23.10 25.53 -21.15
N TYR A 156 -22.84 25.90 -22.40
CA TYR A 156 -22.89 24.98 -23.54
C TYR A 156 -21.77 25.24 -24.55
N TRP A 157 -21.40 24.23 -25.32
CA TRP A 157 -20.40 24.36 -26.38
C TRP A 157 -20.93 25.13 -27.58
N SER A 158 -20.10 25.96 -28.21
CA SER A 158 -20.48 26.85 -29.32
C SER A 158 -21.05 26.14 -30.57
N GLY A 159 -20.94 24.82 -30.66
CA GLY A 159 -21.40 24.02 -31.79
C GLY A 159 -21.44 22.54 -31.45
N LYS A 160 -21.72 21.72 -32.47
CA LYS A 160 -21.67 20.26 -32.36
C LYS A 160 -20.26 19.75 -32.57
N GLU A 161 -19.94 18.63 -31.96
CA GLU A 161 -18.68 17.92 -32.08
C GLU A 161 -18.43 17.52 -33.55
N PRO A 162 -17.19 17.69 -34.06
CA PRO A 162 -16.82 17.27 -35.41
C PRO A 162 -16.78 15.75 -35.53
N LYS A 163 -16.68 15.23 -36.76
CA LYS A 163 -16.52 13.80 -37.05
C LYS A 163 -15.19 13.55 -37.74
N CYS A 164 -14.52 12.44 -37.42
CA CYS A 164 -13.33 11.99 -38.14
C CYS A 164 -13.73 10.92 -39.15
N LEU A 165 -13.57 11.22 -40.44
CA LEU A 165 -13.95 10.31 -41.53
C LEU A 165 -12.74 9.93 -42.37
N ALA A 166 -12.69 8.67 -42.79
CA ALA A 166 -11.71 8.16 -43.73
C ALA A 166 -12.02 8.70 -45.14
N VAL A 167 -11.00 9.23 -45.81
CA VAL A 167 -11.14 9.85 -47.13
C VAL A 167 -10.83 8.82 -48.22
N CYS A 168 -11.75 8.68 -49.17
CA CYS A 168 -11.59 7.82 -50.34
C CYS A 168 -10.69 8.51 -51.38
N GLY A 169 -9.40 8.20 -51.33
CA GLY A 169 -8.39 8.66 -52.27
C GLY A 169 -7.75 10.02 -51.96
N GLY A 170 -6.76 10.39 -52.79
CA GLY A 170 -6.01 11.65 -52.68
C GLY A 170 -4.52 11.48 -52.95
N MET A 171 -3.80 12.60 -53.05
CA MET A 171 -2.34 12.61 -53.16
C MET A 171 -1.72 13.11 -51.86
N VAL A 172 -0.80 12.33 -51.28
CA VAL A 172 -0.05 12.69 -50.08
C VAL A 172 1.41 12.87 -50.46
N LYS A 173 1.91 14.11 -50.34
CA LYS A 173 3.28 14.49 -50.74
C LYS A 173 4.19 14.62 -49.54
N ASN A 174 5.48 14.40 -49.76
CA ASN A 174 6.53 14.40 -48.73
C ASN A 174 6.14 13.53 -47.53
N VAL A 175 5.68 12.32 -47.82
CA VAL A 175 5.28 11.39 -46.77
C VAL A 175 6.50 10.88 -45.99
N THR A 176 6.38 10.83 -44.68
CA THR A 176 7.40 10.25 -43.78
C THR A 176 6.84 9.05 -43.04
N LEU A 177 5.67 9.21 -42.43
CA LEU A 177 4.94 8.15 -41.75
C LEU A 177 3.45 8.50 -41.81
N GLY A 178 2.61 7.51 -42.06
CA GLY A 178 1.17 7.71 -41.99
C GLY A 178 0.38 6.44 -42.19
N ARG A 179 -0.92 6.61 -42.37
CA ARG A 179 -1.88 5.51 -42.42
C ARG A 179 -2.95 5.80 -43.46
N ILE A 180 -3.37 4.79 -44.21
CA ILE A 180 -4.52 4.82 -45.12
C ILE A 180 -5.54 3.83 -44.57
N VAL A 181 -6.80 4.28 -44.52
CA VAL A 181 -7.94 3.44 -44.16
C VAL A 181 -9.03 3.55 -45.20
N SER A 182 -9.70 2.42 -45.46
CA SER A 182 -10.91 2.40 -46.29
C SER A 182 -12.04 3.16 -45.61
N PRO A 183 -12.94 3.79 -46.39
CA PRO A 183 -14.15 4.43 -45.86
C PRO A 183 -14.95 3.46 -44.98
N GLY A 184 -15.34 3.88 -43.77
CA GLY A 184 -16.12 3.07 -42.84
C GLY A 184 -15.31 2.29 -41.80
N PHE A 185 -14.00 2.10 -41.98
CA PHE A 185 -13.14 1.39 -41.01
C PHE A 185 -13.16 2.09 -39.64
N PRO A 186 -13.24 1.36 -38.51
CA PRO A 186 -13.17 -0.10 -38.34
C PRO A 186 -14.52 -0.85 -38.51
N GLY A 187 -15.57 -0.16 -38.92
CA GLY A 187 -16.81 -0.79 -39.36
C GLY A 187 -16.72 -1.23 -40.82
N ASN A 188 -17.86 -1.63 -41.39
CA ASN A 188 -17.89 -2.12 -42.76
C ASN A 188 -17.82 -0.98 -43.78
N TYR A 189 -17.10 -1.19 -44.88
CA TYR A 189 -17.11 -0.25 -46.01
C TYR A 189 -18.42 -0.32 -46.79
N SER A 190 -18.64 0.65 -47.68
CA SER A 190 -19.81 0.71 -48.56
C SER A 190 -19.52 0.04 -49.91
N ASN A 191 -20.58 -0.42 -50.58
CA ASN A 191 -20.52 -0.98 -51.93
C ASN A 191 -20.18 0.13 -52.96
N ASN A 192 -19.65 -0.25 -54.11
CA ASN A 192 -19.34 0.60 -55.26
C ASN A 192 -18.34 1.73 -54.97
N LEU A 193 -17.33 1.46 -54.15
CA LEU A 193 -16.24 2.40 -53.89
C LEU A 193 -15.10 2.19 -54.88
N THR A 194 -14.47 3.28 -55.27
CA THR A 194 -13.25 3.26 -56.07
C THR A 194 -12.34 4.37 -55.54
N CYS A 195 -11.40 3.98 -54.69
CA CYS A 195 -10.50 4.90 -54.00
C CYS A 195 -9.08 4.74 -54.54
N HIS A 196 -8.43 5.88 -54.83
CA HIS A 196 -7.06 5.91 -55.33
C HIS A 196 -6.20 6.84 -54.49
N TRP A 197 -5.13 6.31 -53.90
CA TRP A 197 -4.15 7.10 -53.16
C TRP A 197 -2.81 7.10 -53.88
N VAL A 198 -2.18 8.27 -53.95
CA VAL A 198 -0.82 8.43 -54.47
C VAL A 198 0.06 8.93 -53.32
N LEU A 199 1.07 8.14 -52.96
CA LEU A 199 2.06 8.48 -51.96
C LEU A 199 3.35 8.95 -52.67
N GLU A 200 3.87 10.11 -52.28
CA GLU A 200 5.15 10.64 -52.76
C GLU A 200 6.08 10.91 -51.57
N ALA A 201 7.12 10.08 -51.41
CA ALA A 201 8.17 10.24 -50.42
C ALA A 201 9.19 11.32 -50.83
N PRO A 202 9.97 11.86 -49.87
CA PRO A 202 11.09 12.75 -50.16
C PRO A 202 12.09 12.15 -51.15
N GLU A 203 12.93 13.00 -51.76
CA GLU A 203 13.97 12.51 -52.67
C GLU A 203 14.98 11.62 -51.94
N GLY A 204 15.44 10.56 -52.61
CA GLY A 204 16.35 9.56 -52.03
C GLY A 204 15.69 8.64 -50.99
N HIS A 205 14.36 8.59 -50.94
CA HIS A 205 13.61 7.69 -50.05
C HIS A 205 12.75 6.70 -50.84
N ARG A 206 12.55 5.54 -50.24
CA ARG A 206 11.60 4.50 -50.66
C ARG A 206 10.47 4.42 -49.65
N LEU A 207 9.35 3.86 -50.08
CA LEU A 207 8.19 3.58 -49.26
C LEU A 207 8.10 2.10 -48.89
N HIS A 208 7.84 1.82 -47.62
CA HIS A 208 7.41 0.51 -47.12
C HIS A 208 5.95 0.60 -46.65
N ILE A 209 5.17 -0.40 -46.98
CA ILE A 209 3.77 -0.56 -46.57
C ILE A 209 3.69 -1.76 -45.63
N HIS A 210 3.14 -1.53 -44.45
CA HIS A 210 2.78 -2.57 -43.51
C HIS A 210 1.25 -2.76 -43.50
N PHE A 211 0.79 -4.00 -43.58
CA PHE A 211 -0.63 -4.33 -43.56
C PHE A 211 -1.12 -4.49 -42.12
N GLU A 212 -1.93 -3.56 -41.61
CA GLU A 212 -2.49 -3.70 -40.26
C GLU A 212 -3.73 -4.59 -40.23
N LYS A 213 -4.57 -4.47 -41.26
CA LYS A 213 -5.76 -5.30 -41.50
C LYS A 213 -6.19 -5.16 -42.95
N VAL A 214 -6.43 -6.28 -43.62
CA VAL A 214 -7.14 -6.31 -44.89
C VAL A 214 -8.17 -7.42 -44.79
N ALA A 215 -9.45 -7.04 -44.85
CA ALA A 215 -10.57 -7.95 -44.84
C ALA A 215 -11.57 -7.45 -45.89
N LEU A 216 -11.58 -8.14 -47.03
CA LEU A 216 -12.40 -7.83 -48.20
C LEU A 216 -13.52 -8.88 -48.30
N ALA A 217 -14.60 -8.58 -49.01
CA ALA A 217 -15.60 -9.58 -49.34
C ALA A 217 -14.99 -10.60 -50.33
N GLU A 218 -15.46 -11.85 -50.28
CA GLU A 218 -14.91 -12.94 -51.11
C GLU A 218 -15.22 -12.77 -52.61
N ASP A 219 -16.21 -11.96 -52.96
CA ASP A 219 -16.66 -11.71 -54.33
C ASP A 219 -16.16 -10.33 -54.81
N ASP A 220 -15.15 -10.31 -55.68
CA ASP A 220 -14.68 -9.17 -56.47
C ASP A 220 -14.17 -7.88 -55.77
N ASP A 221 -14.16 -7.79 -54.44
CA ASP A 221 -13.50 -6.65 -53.76
C ASP A 221 -11.96 -6.76 -53.82
N ARG A 222 -11.28 -5.67 -54.15
CA ARG A 222 -9.83 -5.71 -54.47
C ARG A 222 -9.03 -4.59 -53.83
N LEU A 223 -7.87 -4.94 -53.27
CA LEU A 223 -6.82 -4.02 -52.84
C LEU A 223 -5.57 -4.25 -53.70
N LEU A 224 -5.14 -3.21 -54.39
CA LEU A 224 -4.04 -3.25 -55.35
C LEU A 224 -3.01 -2.16 -55.03
N ILE A 225 -1.74 -2.55 -54.91
CA ILE A 225 -0.62 -1.64 -54.64
C ILE A 225 0.36 -1.73 -55.81
N LYS A 226 0.69 -0.59 -56.41
CA LYS A 226 1.53 -0.47 -57.61
C LYS A 226 2.76 0.40 -57.34
N ASN A 227 3.85 0.06 -58.03
CA ASN A 227 5.15 0.70 -57.92
C ASN A 227 5.26 1.91 -58.87
N GLY A 228 4.72 3.04 -58.44
CA GLY A 228 4.72 4.26 -59.25
C GLY A 228 3.64 5.23 -58.81
N ASN A 229 3.34 6.20 -59.67
CA ASN A 229 2.42 7.30 -59.38
C ASN A 229 1.15 7.29 -60.24
N ASN A 230 0.92 6.23 -61.01
CA ASN A 230 -0.17 6.13 -61.97
C ASN A 230 -0.77 4.72 -62.03
N ILE A 231 -1.95 4.61 -62.65
CA ILE A 231 -2.71 3.36 -62.73
C ILE A 231 -2.03 2.28 -63.57
N ASP A 232 -1.18 2.67 -64.52
CA ASP A 232 -0.43 1.76 -65.42
C ASP A 232 0.88 1.24 -64.81
N SER A 233 1.20 1.68 -63.58
CA SER A 233 2.41 1.25 -62.88
C SER A 233 2.34 -0.24 -62.53
N PRO A 234 3.48 -0.96 -62.50
CA PRO A 234 3.49 -2.39 -62.25
C PRO A 234 3.01 -2.72 -60.82
N PRO A 235 2.17 -3.76 -60.63
CA PRO A 235 1.69 -4.16 -59.32
C PRO A 235 2.82 -4.77 -58.47
N ILE A 236 2.82 -4.47 -57.17
CA ILE A 236 3.67 -5.09 -56.14
C ILE A 236 2.84 -6.03 -55.27
N TYR A 237 1.57 -5.66 -55.01
CA TYR A 237 0.63 -6.50 -54.28
C TYR A 237 -0.75 -6.42 -54.92
N ASP A 238 -1.37 -7.58 -55.05
CA ASP A 238 -2.72 -7.72 -55.59
C ASP A 238 -3.46 -8.78 -54.78
N SER A 239 -4.55 -8.38 -54.12
CA SER A 239 -5.35 -9.27 -53.28
C SER A 239 -6.01 -10.42 -54.05
N TYR A 240 -6.12 -10.34 -55.39
CA TYR A 240 -6.63 -11.45 -56.21
C TYR A 240 -5.57 -12.50 -56.53
N GLU A 241 -4.30 -12.09 -56.61
CA GLU A 241 -3.21 -13.01 -56.95
C GLU A 241 -2.61 -13.66 -55.70
N VAL A 242 -2.76 -13.03 -54.53
CA VAL A 242 -2.15 -13.46 -53.28
C VAL A 242 -3.21 -13.69 -52.20
N GLU A 243 -3.37 -14.95 -51.78
CA GLU A 243 -4.36 -15.38 -50.78
C GLU A 243 -4.05 -14.88 -49.36
N TYR A 244 -2.76 -14.73 -49.01
CA TYR A 244 -2.32 -14.29 -47.68
C TYR A 244 -1.59 -12.95 -47.74
N LEU A 245 -1.77 -12.12 -46.71
CA LEU A 245 -1.03 -10.86 -46.60
C LEU A 245 0.46 -11.13 -46.34
N PRO A 246 1.38 -10.46 -47.05
CA PRO A 246 2.81 -10.54 -46.74
C PRO A 246 3.09 -9.99 -45.34
N ASN A 247 3.61 -10.83 -44.44
CA ASN A 247 3.94 -10.43 -43.07
C ASN A 247 4.98 -9.30 -43.02
N GLU A 248 5.98 -9.37 -43.90
CA GLU A 248 7.04 -8.36 -44.09
C GLU A 248 6.54 -7.07 -44.77
N GLY A 249 5.29 -7.03 -45.22
CA GLY A 249 4.72 -5.92 -45.97
C GLY A 249 5.21 -5.85 -47.41
N VAL A 250 5.14 -4.67 -48.03
CA VAL A 250 5.67 -4.44 -49.39
C VAL A 250 6.53 -3.19 -49.48
N VAL A 251 7.63 -3.30 -50.23
CA VAL A 251 8.59 -2.21 -50.42
C VAL A 251 8.53 -1.73 -51.87
N SER A 252 8.37 -0.42 -52.06
CA SER A 252 8.49 0.24 -53.36
C SER A 252 9.94 0.24 -53.87
N THR A 253 10.15 0.39 -55.19
CA THR A 253 11.50 0.56 -55.76
C THR A 253 11.91 2.02 -55.90
N GLY A 254 11.03 2.96 -55.60
CA GLY A 254 11.31 4.39 -55.67
C GLY A 254 10.38 5.18 -54.76
N ARG A 255 10.36 6.51 -54.92
CA ARG A 255 9.63 7.39 -54.00
C ARG A 255 8.11 7.43 -54.16
N HIS A 256 7.53 6.67 -55.08
CA HIS A 256 6.09 6.72 -55.37
C HIS A 256 5.41 5.36 -55.18
N LEU A 257 4.23 5.38 -54.57
CA LEU A 257 3.31 4.25 -54.52
C LEU A 257 1.90 4.69 -54.91
N PHE A 258 1.22 3.82 -55.66
CA PHE A 258 -0.18 3.99 -56.02
C PHE A 258 -0.98 2.86 -55.36
N VAL A 259 -1.96 3.23 -54.54
CA VAL A 259 -2.84 2.30 -53.83
C VAL A 259 -4.26 2.45 -54.37
N GLU A 260 -4.89 1.34 -54.69
CA GLU A 260 -6.22 1.26 -55.27
C GLU A 260 -7.08 0.29 -54.46
N PHE A 261 -8.24 0.77 -54.02
CA PHE A 261 -9.24 0.00 -53.30
C PHE A 261 -10.56 0.08 -54.04
N THR A 262 -11.07 -1.06 -54.49
CA THR A 262 -12.31 -1.15 -55.28
C THR A 262 -13.28 -2.12 -54.64
N THR A 263 -14.55 -1.71 -54.56
CA THR A 263 -15.62 -2.55 -54.05
C THR A 263 -16.77 -2.71 -55.03
N ASP A 264 -17.45 -3.84 -54.97
CA ASP A 264 -18.52 -4.25 -55.87
C ASP A 264 -19.93 -3.79 -55.42
N GLU A 265 -21.00 -4.33 -56.03
CA GLU A 265 -22.38 -4.02 -55.64
C GLU A 265 -22.88 -4.81 -54.42
N THR A 266 -22.18 -5.86 -53.96
CA THR A 266 -22.66 -6.82 -52.98
C THR A 266 -21.59 -7.35 -52.02
N GLY A 267 -21.88 -7.25 -50.73
CA GLY A 267 -20.96 -7.71 -49.71
C GLY A 267 -20.18 -6.54 -49.13
N THR A 268 -20.02 -6.56 -47.81
CA THR A 268 -19.21 -5.57 -47.11
C THR A 268 -18.46 -6.28 -46.02
N CYS A 269 -17.20 -5.91 -45.86
CA CYS A 269 -16.36 -6.40 -44.78
C CYS A 269 -15.70 -5.20 -44.09
N THR A 270 -14.82 -5.46 -43.12
CA THR A 270 -14.15 -4.41 -42.33
C THR A 270 -13.30 -3.47 -43.18
N GLY A 271 -12.77 -3.95 -44.31
CA GLY A 271 -12.01 -3.16 -45.27
C GLY A 271 -10.51 -3.24 -45.08
N ALA A 272 -9.81 -2.19 -45.49
CA ALA A 272 -8.35 -2.14 -45.55
C ALA A 272 -7.80 -1.01 -44.67
N ALA A 273 -6.82 -1.36 -43.84
CA ALA A 273 -6.01 -0.45 -43.06
C ALA A 273 -4.53 -0.79 -43.30
N ILE A 274 -3.83 0.15 -43.91
CA ILE A 274 -2.40 0.02 -44.21
C ILE A 274 -1.63 1.20 -43.63
N ARG A 275 -0.44 0.89 -43.12
CA ARG A 275 0.51 1.88 -42.62
C ARG A 275 1.61 2.04 -43.65
N TYR A 276 2.05 3.27 -43.87
CA TYR A 276 3.15 3.55 -44.78
C TYR A 276 4.25 4.33 -44.04
N GLU A 277 5.49 4.06 -44.43
CA GLU A 277 6.64 4.82 -44.00
C GLU A 277 7.62 5.07 -45.14
N ALA A 278 8.30 6.21 -45.08
CA ALA A 278 9.38 6.54 -45.98
C ALA A 278 10.72 6.39 -45.26
N PHE A 279 11.63 5.63 -45.88
CA PHE A 279 12.96 5.36 -45.37
C PHE A 279 14.00 5.70 -46.44
N ALA A 280 15.20 6.09 -46.02
CA ALA A 280 16.27 6.51 -46.92
C ALA A 280 16.81 5.32 -47.73
N GLU A 281 17.19 5.57 -48.98
CA GLU A 281 17.93 4.58 -49.78
C GLU A 281 19.28 4.28 -49.10
N GLY A 282 19.59 2.99 -48.92
CA GLY A 282 20.81 2.55 -48.23
C GLY A 282 20.65 2.23 -46.74
N THR A 283 19.43 2.23 -46.21
CA THR A 283 19.09 1.72 -44.86
C THR A 283 17.94 0.73 -44.93
N CYS A 284 17.80 -0.11 -43.90
CA CYS A 284 16.59 -0.90 -43.72
C CYS A 284 15.43 0.00 -43.30
N TYR A 285 14.20 -0.43 -43.59
CA TYR A 285 12.99 0.25 -43.15
C TYR A 285 12.80 0.03 -41.64
N LYS A 286 12.09 0.94 -40.97
CA LYS A 286 11.88 0.85 -39.52
C LYS A 286 10.87 -0.28 -39.23
N PRO A 287 11.23 -1.26 -38.37
CA PRO A 287 10.33 -2.36 -38.08
C PRO A 287 9.04 -1.91 -37.39
N PHE A 288 8.00 -2.71 -37.57
CA PHE A 288 6.71 -2.50 -36.92
C PHE A 288 6.17 -3.82 -36.38
N VAL A 289 5.75 -3.80 -35.12
CA VAL A 289 5.05 -4.90 -34.46
C VAL A 289 3.72 -4.38 -33.90
N LYS A 290 2.61 -5.00 -34.32
CA LYS A 290 1.26 -4.66 -33.82
C LYS A 290 1.13 -5.21 -32.39
N TYR A 291 0.70 -4.38 -31.43
CA TYR A 291 0.59 -4.76 -30.00
C TYR A 291 1.91 -5.22 -29.37
N GLY A 292 3.02 -4.60 -29.78
CA GLY A 292 4.34 -4.87 -29.23
C GLY A 292 5.22 -3.62 -29.26
N ASN A 293 6.37 -3.75 -28.62
CA ASN A 293 7.44 -2.77 -28.60
C ASN A 293 8.74 -3.41 -29.11
N PHE A 294 9.64 -2.58 -29.60
CA PHE A 294 10.96 -3.03 -30.02
C PHE A 294 12.05 -2.08 -29.56
N SER A 295 13.24 -2.62 -29.38
CA SER A 295 14.46 -1.87 -29.10
C SER A 295 15.45 -2.06 -30.24
N SER A 296 16.20 -1.02 -30.58
CA SER A 296 17.17 -1.04 -31.68
C SER A 296 18.54 -0.60 -31.20
N SER A 297 19.57 -1.25 -31.73
CA SER A 297 20.97 -0.89 -31.48
C SER A 297 21.39 0.43 -32.14
N ASP A 298 20.78 0.80 -33.27
CA ASP A 298 21.04 2.06 -33.97
C ASP A 298 19.75 2.60 -34.62
N LEU A 299 19.42 3.86 -34.31
CA LEU A 299 18.24 4.56 -34.82
C LEU A 299 18.34 4.93 -36.30
N SER A 300 19.52 4.77 -36.92
CA SER A 300 19.71 4.97 -38.36
C SER A 300 19.27 3.77 -39.21
N TYR A 301 19.06 2.60 -38.59
CA TYR A 301 18.71 1.34 -39.26
C TYR A 301 19.65 0.97 -40.43
N GLY A 302 20.93 1.34 -40.31
CA GLY A 302 21.96 0.97 -41.27
C GLY A 302 22.30 -0.52 -41.24
N VAL A 303 23.14 -0.95 -42.18
CA VAL A 303 23.59 -2.35 -42.25
C VAL A 303 24.39 -2.71 -40.98
N GLY A 304 24.05 -3.86 -40.37
CA GLY A 304 24.55 -4.32 -39.08
C GLY A 304 23.69 -3.88 -37.88
N THR A 305 22.62 -3.10 -38.08
CA THR A 305 21.68 -2.79 -37.01
C THR A 305 20.89 -4.03 -36.60
N VAL A 306 20.88 -4.32 -35.30
CA VAL A 306 20.07 -5.36 -34.68
C VAL A 306 18.87 -4.75 -33.95
N VAL A 307 17.70 -5.38 -34.08
CA VAL A 307 16.43 -5.00 -33.45
C VAL A 307 15.86 -6.18 -32.67
N GLU A 308 15.43 -5.94 -31.43
CA GLU A 308 14.82 -6.93 -30.53
C GLU A 308 13.37 -6.55 -30.21
N PHE A 309 12.46 -7.51 -30.28
CA PHE A 309 11.02 -7.32 -30.12
C PHE A 309 10.49 -7.88 -28.80
N SER A 310 9.42 -7.27 -28.31
CA SER A 310 8.66 -7.67 -27.13
C SER A 310 7.18 -7.39 -27.34
N CYS A 311 6.29 -8.24 -26.84
CA CYS A 311 4.85 -8.02 -26.94
C CYS A 311 4.32 -7.19 -25.76
N GLU A 312 3.24 -6.44 -25.98
CA GLU A 312 2.52 -5.77 -24.89
C GLU A 312 1.86 -6.80 -23.95
N PRO A 313 1.59 -6.44 -22.68
CA PRO A 313 0.96 -7.36 -21.72
C PRO A 313 -0.35 -7.95 -22.25
N GLY A 314 -0.47 -9.28 -22.18
CA GLY A 314 -1.62 -10.03 -22.69
C GLY A 314 -1.52 -10.51 -24.15
N TYR A 315 -0.47 -10.11 -24.86
CA TYR A 315 -0.15 -10.63 -26.19
C TYR A 315 1.08 -11.54 -26.14
N THR A 316 1.06 -12.62 -26.93
CA THR A 316 2.16 -13.57 -27.05
C THR A 316 2.72 -13.58 -28.48
N LEU A 317 3.97 -14.02 -28.61
CA LEU A 317 4.73 -14.01 -29.84
C LEU A 317 4.51 -15.34 -30.59
N GLU A 318 3.81 -15.32 -31.71
CA GLU A 318 3.36 -16.54 -32.42
C GLU A 318 4.11 -16.82 -33.74
N GLN A 319 4.71 -15.81 -34.36
CA GLN A 319 5.38 -15.91 -35.67
C GLN A 319 6.54 -14.93 -35.74
N GLY A 320 7.55 -15.19 -36.59
CA GLY A 320 8.71 -14.32 -36.83
C GLY A 320 9.83 -14.46 -35.78
N SER A 321 10.89 -13.67 -35.94
CA SER A 321 12.03 -13.71 -35.02
C SER A 321 11.92 -12.66 -33.92
N VAL A 322 12.33 -13.02 -32.71
CA VAL A 322 12.48 -12.08 -31.59
C VAL A 322 13.60 -11.07 -31.85
N THR A 323 14.55 -11.40 -32.73
CA THR A 323 15.67 -10.53 -33.08
C THR A 323 15.97 -10.58 -34.57
N ILE A 324 16.06 -9.42 -35.21
CA ILE A 324 16.39 -9.28 -36.64
C ILE A 324 17.61 -8.37 -36.83
N GLU A 325 18.33 -8.56 -37.94
CA GLU A 325 19.52 -7.80 -38.32
C GLU A 325 19.37 -7.24 -39.74
N CYS A 326 19.75 -5.97 -39.92
CA CYS A 326 19.81 -5.35 -41.24
C CYS A 326 21.06 -5.84 -41.96
N VAL A 327 20.88 -6.60 -43.03
CA VAL A 327 21.95 -7.23 -43.80
C VAL A 327 22.02 -6.65 -45.21
N ASP A 328 23.06 -7.05 -45.96
CA ASP A 328 23.31 -6.68 -47.35
C ASP A 328 23.69 -5.19 -47.58
N PRO A 329 24.99 -4.90 -47.78
CA PRO A 329 25.48 -3.55 -48.08
C PRO A 329 25.00 -2.94 -49.40
N ASP A 330 24.69 -3.78 -50.40
CA ASP A 330 24.32 -3.33 -51.75
C ASP A 330 22.81 -3.09 -51.87
N ASN A 331 22.00 -3.87 -51.15
CA ASN A 331 20.55 -3.67 -51.02
C ASN A 331 20.08 -3.99 -49.59
N PRO A 332 20.17 -3.02 -48.67
CA PRO A 332 19.84 -3.23 -47.25
C PRO A 332 18.44 -3.77 -47.01
N GLN A 333 18.36 -4.89 -46.31
CA GLN A 333 17.12 -5.62 -46.03
C GLN A 333 17.24 -6.41 -44.72
N TRP A 334 16.12 -6.63 -44.03
CA TRP A 334 16.11 -7.45 -42.81
C TRP A 334 16.35 -8.92 -43.14
N ASN A 335 17.14 -9.61 -42.32
CA ASN A 335 17.48 -11.03 -42.51
C ASN A 335 16.30 -11.98 -42.28
N GLU A 336 15.37 -11.61 -41.40
CA GLU A 336 14.17 -12.34 -41.03
C GLU A 336 12.99 -11.38 -40.84
N THR A 337 11.77 -11.92 -40.78
CA THR A 337 10.53 -11.15 -40.64
C THR A 337 10.24 -10.75 -39.19
N GLU A 338 9.62 -9.59 -39.00
CA GLU A 338 9.14 -9.13 -37.70
C GLU A 338 8.15 -10.10 -37.07
N PRO A 339 8.08 -10.16 -35.73
CA PRO A 339 7.19 -11.07 -35.08
C PRO A 339 5.75 -10.57 -34.97
N ALA A 340 4.79 -11.50 -34.94
CA ALA A 340 3.38 -11.20 -34.74
C ALA A 340 2.96 -11.43 -33.28
N CYS A 341 2.61 -10.34 -32.58
CA CYS A 341 2.02 -10.39 -31.24
C CYS A 341 0.51 -10.56 -31.34
N ARG A 342 -0.04 -11.65 -30.77
CA ARG A 342 -1.48 -11.95 -30.81
C ARG A 342 -2.00 -12.37 -29.44
N ALA A 343 -3.26 -12.06 -29.18
CA ALA A 343 -3.97 -12.60 -28.03
C ALA A 343 -4.37 -14.05 -28.33
N VAL A 344 -3.68 -15.00 -27.70
CA VAL A 344 -3.85 -16.43 -27.94
C VAL A 344 -4.94 -17.05 -27.08
N CYS A 345 -5.57 -18.09 -27.61
CA CYS A 345 -6.52 -18.92 -26.90
C CYS A 345 -5.74 -19.92 -26.02
N SER A 346 -5.81 -19.73 -24.71
CA SER A 346 -5.15 -20.54 -23.67
C SER A 346 -3.70 -20.18 -23.35
N GLY A 347 -3.26 -20.53 -22.14
CA GLY A 347 -1.88 -20.33 -21.68
C GLY A 347 -1.73 -20.47 -20.17
N GLU A 348 -0.49 -20.63 -19.70
CA GLU A 348 -0.14 -20.60 -18.27
C GLU A 348 0.67 -19.33 -17.99
N ILE A 349 0.30 -18.60 -16.93
CA ILE A 349 0.88 -17.30 -16.58
C ILE A 349 1.32 -17.36 -15.11
N THR A 350 2.60 -17.05 -14.87
CA THR A 350 3.19 -17.08 -13.52
C THR A 350 3.65 -15.70 -13.02
N ASP A 351 3.23 -14.63 -13.70
CA ASP A 351 3.61 -13.27 -13.36
C ASP A 351 2.82 -12.76 -12.14
N SER A 352 3.38 -11.81 -11.39
CA SER A 352 2.68 -11.19 -10.25
C SER A 352 1.57 -10.22 -10.68
N ALA A 353 1.60 -9.75 -11.92
CA ALA A 353 0.53 -8.97 -12.53
C ALA A 353 0.57 -9.11 -14.04
N GLY A 354 -0.58 -9.00 -14.68
CA GLY A 354 -0.69 -9.12 -16.13
C GLY A 354 -2.10 -8.91 -16.62
N VAL A 355 -2.32 -9.28 -17.89
CA VAL A 355 -3.60 -9.11 -18.57
C VAL A 355 -3.95 -10.39 -19.33
N VAL A 356 -5.18 -10.85 -19.16
CA VAL A 356 -5.78 -11.90 -19.99
C VAL A 356 -6.76 -11.24 -20.95
N LEU A 357 -6.57 -11.50 -22.23
CA LEU A 357 -7.36 -10.95 -23.31
C LEU A 357 -8.18 -12.05 -23.97
N SER A 358 -9.35 -11.71 -24.49
CA SER A 358 -10.07 -12.64 -25.36
C SER A 358 -9.24 -12.95 -26.62
N PRO A 359 -9.39 -14.15 -27.22
CA PRO A 359 -8.68 -14.50 -28.44
C PRO A 359 -8.88 -13.45 -29.53
N ASN A 360 -7.81 -13.10 -30.25
CA ASN A 360 -7.79 -12.06 -31.29
C ASN A 360 -8.09 -10.62 -30.82
N TRP A 361 -8.23 -10.33 -29.52
CA TRP A 361 -8.48 -8.98 -29.02
C TRP A 361 -7.53 -7.94 -29.62
N PRO A 362 -8.00 -6.73 -30.01
CA PRO A 362 -9.34 -6.16 -29.87
C PRO A 362 -10.33 -6.58 -30.97
N GLU A 363 -9.95 -7.51 -31.83
CA GLU A 363 -10.85 -8.08 -32.83
C GLU A 363 -11.80 -9.09 -32.16
N ALA A 364 -12.90 -9.42 -32.85
CA ALA A 364 -13.84 -10.41 -32.34
C ALA A 364 -13.18 -11.80 -32.26
N TYR A 365 -13.49 -12.54 -31.20
CA TYR A 365 -13.10 -13.94 -31.05
C TYR A 365 -13.86 -14.84 -32.04
N ASP A 366 -13.28 -15.99 -32.37
CA ASP A 366 -13.91 -16.93 -33.32
C ASP A 366 -15.02 -17.74 -32.63
N LYS A 367 -15.94 -18.28 -33.44
CA LYS A 367 -17.05 -19.12 -32.96
C LYS A 367 -16.57 -20.52 -32.56
N GLY A 368 -17.16 -21.10 -31.50
CA GLY A 368 -16.90 -22.48 -31.08
C GLY A 368 -15.53 -22.70 -30.44
N GLN A 369 -14.89 -21.65 -29.94
CA GLN A 369 -13.64 -21.71 -29.17
C GLN A 369 -13.89 -22.15 -27.72
N ASP A 370 -12.95 -22.93 -27.17
CA ASP A 370 -12.87 -23.31 -25.75
C ASP A 370 -11.43 -23.03 -25.29
N CYS A 371 -11.24 -21.92 -24.59
CA CYS A 371 -9.93 -21.39 -24.20
C CYS A 371 -9.76 -21.46 -22.69
N ILE A 372 -8.58 -21.85 -22.21
CA ILE A 372 -8.29 -22.02 -20.78
C ILE A 372 -6.97 -21.32 -20.42
N TRP A 373 -7.04 -20.36 -19.50
CA TRP A 373 -5.86 -19.72 -18.93
C TRP A 373 -5.68 -20.10 -17.47
N GLY A 374 -4.50 -20.61 -17.12
CA GLY A 374 -4.10 -20.86 -15.73
C GLY A 374 -3.19 -19.74 -15.25
N ILE A 375 -3.52 -19.10 -14.12
CA ILE A 375 -2.68 -18.06 -13.52
C ILE A 375 -2.25 -18.55 -12.14
N HIS A 376 -0.94 -18.53 -11.90
CA HIS A 376 -0.31 -18.93 -10.64
C HIS A 376 0.54 -17.78 -10.10
N VAL A 377 0.32 -17.36 -8.85
CA VAL A 377 1.17 -16.39 -8.14
C VAL A 377 1.84 -17.06 -6.93
N GLU A 378 2.62 -16.32 -6.15
CA GLU A 378 3.26 -16.85 -4.94
C GLU A 378 2.23 -17.50 -3.97
N GLU A 379 2.58 -18.65 -3.37
CA GLU A 379 1.66 -19.49 -2.59
C GLU A 379 0.96 -18.76 -1.40
N ASP A 380 1.64 -17.78 -0.80
CA ASP A 380 1.15 -16.98 0.34
C ASP A 380 0.25 -15.81 -0.08
N LYS A 381 0.03 -15.63 -1.39
CA LYS A 381 -0.75 -14.55 -1.97
C LYS A 381 -2.09 -15.05 -2.51
N ARG A 382 -2.90 -14.10 -2.97
CA ARG A 382 -4.12 -14.35 -3.75
C ARG A 382 -4.16 -13.40 -4.93
N ILE A 383 -5.06 -13.66 -5.87
CA ILE A 383 -5.18 -12.90 -7.11
C ILE A 383 -6.43 -12.02 -7.04
N MET A 384 -6.27 -10.73 -7.30
CA MET A 384 -7.36 -9.83 -7.63
C MET A 384 -7.51 -9.76 -9.13
N LEU A 385 -8.70 -10.12 -9.63
CA LEU A 385 -9.08 -9.97 -11.03
C LEU A 385 -9.90 -8.68 -11.19
N ASP A 386 -9.50 -7.83 -12.11
CA ASP A 386 -10.16 -6.57 -12.46
C ASP A 386 -10.65 -6.64 -13.91
N ILE A 387 -11.95 -6.86 -14.06
CA ILE A 387 -12.59 -7.04 -15.36
C ILE A 387 -12.93 -5.65 -15.90
N GLN A 388 -12.13 -5.18 -16.85
CA GLN A 388 -12.23 -3.85 -17.44
C GLN A 388 -13.20 -3.79 -18.62
N VAL A 389 -13.28 -4.87 -19.40
CA VAL A 389 -14.22 -5.00 -20.51
C VAL A 389 -14.82 -6.41 -20.48
N LEU A 390 -16.13 -6.51 -20.65
CA LEU A 390 -16.82 -7.78 -20.80
C LEU A 390 -18.03 -7.60 -21.72
N HIS A 391 -17.81 -7.83 -23.01
CA HIS A 391 -18.79 -7.73 -24.09
C HIS A 391 -18.87 -9.07 -24.83
N LEU A 392 -19.57 -10.03 -24.22
CA LEU A 392 -19.74 -11.37 -24.77
C LEU A 392 -21.07 -11.51 -25.51
N GLY A 393 -21.14 -12.49 -26.41
CA GLY A 393 -22.39 -12.99 -26.95
C GLY A 393 -23.30 -13.52 -25.83
N LYS A 394 -24.61 -13.52 -26.08
CA LYS A 394 -25.60 -13.93 -25.06
C LYS A 394 -25.47 -15.40 -24.63
N ASN A 395 -24.93 -16.24 -25.52
CA ASN A 395 -24.73 -17.67 -25.29
C ASN A 395 -23.26 -18.02 -25.01
N ASP A 396 -22.37 -17.04 -25.04
CA ASP A 396 -20.94 -17.25 -24.75
C ASP A 396 -20.72 -17.10 -23.25
N ILE A 397 -19.81 -17.90 -22.72
CA ILE A 397 -19.65 -18.06 -21.28
C ILE A 397 -18.18 -17.86 -20.92
N LEU A 398 -17.93 -16.95 -19.98
CA LEU A 398 -16.63 -16.79 -19.31
C LEU A 398 -16.79 -17.22 -17.85
N THR A 399 -16.03 -18.23 -17.45
CA THR A 399 -16.07 -18.82 -16.11
C THR A 399 -14.72 -18.65 -15.42
N PHE A 400 -14.76 -18.23 -14.16
CA PHE A 400 -13.59 -18.08 -13.29
C PHE A 400 -13.65 -19.14 -12.19
N TYR A 401 -12.60 -19.94 -12.07
CA TYR A 401 -12.45 -21.04 -11.11
C TYR A 401 -11.37 -20.68 -10.08
N ASP A 402 -11.70 -20.78 -8.80
CA ASP A 402 -10.82 -20.51 -7.65
C ASP A 402 -9.87 -21.69 -7.40
N GLY A 403 -8.94 -21.92 -8.31
CA GLY A 403 -7.96 -23.01 -8.25
C GLY A 403 -7.21 -23.21 -9.56
N ASP A 404 -6.37 -24.23 -9.58
CA ASP A 404 -5.48 -24.60 -10.69
C ASP A 404 -6.15 -25.46 -11.77
N ASP A 405 -7.41 -25.85 -11.57
CA ASP A 405 -8.15 -26.68 -12.51
C ASP A 405 -9.62 -26.26 -12.70
N LEU A 406 -10.30 -26.93 -13.64
CA LEU A 406 -11.73 -26.73 -13.93
C LEU A 406 -12.67 -27.42 -12.93
N THR A 407 -12.13 -28.14 -11.94
CA THR A 407 -12.93 -28.80 -10.89
C THR A 407 -13.06 -27.97 -9.63
N ALA A 408 -12.26 -26.91 -9.53
CA ALA A 408 -12.28 -25.93 -8.45
C ALA A 408 -13.63 -25.17 -8.35
N ASN A 409 -13.79 -24.46 -7.23
CA ASN A 409 -15.01 -23.70 -6.96
C ASN A 409 -15.17 -22.53 -7.95
N ILE A 410 -16.37 -22.34 -8.50
CA ILE A 410 -16.64 -21.25 -9.44
C ILE A 410 -16.79 -19.94 -8.67
N LEU A 411 -15.91 -18.96 -8.94
CA LEU A 411 -16.02 -17.59 -8.43
C LEU A 411 -17.18 -16.85 -9.09
N GLY A 412 -17.35 -17.07 -10.39
CA GLY A 412 -18.41 -16.46 -11.17
C GLY A 412 -18.43 -16.99 -12.61
N GLN A 413 -19.63 -16.99 -13.18
CA GLN A 413 -19.87 -17.32 -14.58
C GLN A 413 -20.66 -16.17 -15.21
N TYR A 414 -20.15 -15.65 -16.32
CA TYR A 414 -20.66 -14.43 -16.93
C TYR A 414 -20.91 -14.60 -18.42
N SER A 415 -21.96 -13.93 -18.90
CA SER A 415 -22.33 -13.85 -20.31
C SER A 415 -22.90 -12.47 -20.63
N GLY A 416 -22.99 -12.13 -21.91
CA GLY A 416 -23.50 -10.83 -22.35
C GLY A 416 -22.55 -9.66 -22.03
N THR A 417 -23.13 -8.46 -21.93
CA THR A 417 -22.40 -7.22 -21.63
C THR A 417 -22.60 -6.81 -20.19
N LEU A 418 -21.50 -6.67 -19.44
CA LEU A 418 -21.53 -6.24 -18.03
C LEU A 418 -20.62 -5.01 -17.80
N PRO A 419 -20.95 -4.15 -16.84
CA PRO A 419 -20.07 -3.06 -16.42
C PRO A 419 -18.80 -3.61 -15.74
N LYS A 420 -17.82 -2.75 -15.47
CA LYS A 420 -16.56 -3.13 -14.81
C LYS A 420 -16.80 -3.64 -13.38
N PHE A 421 -16.13 -4.73 -13.00
CA PHE A 421 -16.20 -5.31 -11.65
C PHE A 421 -14.90 -6.03 -11.29
N LYS A 422 -14.76 -6.39 -10.00
CA LYS A 422 -13.59 -7.08 -9.47
C LYS A 422 -13.96 -8.38 -8.80
N LEU A 423 -13.07 -9.37 -8.90
CA LEU A 423 -13.14 -10.64 -8.19
C LEU A 423 -11.85 -10.87 -7.40
N TYR A 424 -11.94 -11.66 -6.35
CA TYR A 424 -10.79 -12.05 -5.54
C TYR A 424 -10.82 -13.56 -5.36
N THR A 425 -9.68 -14.20 -5.59
CA THR A 425 -9.50 -15.63 -5.32
C THR A 425 -9.31 -15.88 -3.82
N SER A 426 -9.52 -17.11 -3.38
CA SER A 426 -9.13 -17.56 -2.05
C SER A 426 -7.71 -18.15 -2.03
N MET A 427 -7.18 -18.58 -3.18
CA MET A 427 -5.86 -19.20 -3.33
C MET A 427 -4.95 -18.42 -4.30
N ALA A 428 -3.71 -18.89 -4.45
CA ALA A 428 -2.71 -18.34 -5.36
C ALA A 428 -2.94 -18.75 -6.83
N ASP A 429 -3.92 -19.63 -7.08
CA ASP A 429 -4.24 -20.17 -8.39
C ASP A 429 -5.63 -19.73 -8.83
N VAL A 430 -5.76 -19.41 -10.12
CA VAL A 430 -7.07 -19.20 -10.75
C VAL A 430 -7.05 -19.71 -12.19
N THR A 431 -8.12 -20.40 -12.55
CA THR A 431 -8.32 -20.90 -13.90
C THR A 431 -9.47 -20.14 -14.55
N ILE A 432 -9.24 -19.62 -15.74
CA ILE A 432 -10.22 -18.86 -16.51
C ILE A 432 -10.57 -19.68 -17.74
N GLN A 433 -11.85 -19.99 -17.92
CA GLN A 433 -12.34 -20.71 -19.10
C GLN A 433 -13.29 -19.82 -19.90
N PHE A 434 -13.04 -19.71 -21.20
CA PHE A 434 -13.91 -19.03 -22.14
C PHE A 434 -14.45 -20.00 -23.19
N GLN A 435 -15.78 -20.06 -23.31
CA GLN A 435 -16.49 -20.90 -24.26
C GLN A 435 -17.39 -20.03 -25.14
N SER A 436 -17.16 -20.06 -26.45
CA SER A 436 -18.02 -19.39 -27.43
C SER A 436 -18.95 -20.38 -28.13
N ASP A 437 -20.19 -19.95 -28.35
CA ASP A 437 -21.22 -20.71 -29.04
C ASP A 437 -20.96 -20.73 -30.56
N PRO A 438 -20.89 -21.92 -31.21
CA PRO A 438 -20.73 -22.03 -32.66
C PRO A 438 -21.81 -21.30 -33.48
N ALA A 439 -22.96 -21.00 -32.89
CA ALA A 439 -24.08 -20.33 -33.54
C ALA A 439 -24.11 -18.81 -33.34
N THR A 440 -23.28 -18.26 -32.44
CA THR A 440 -23.29 -16.82 -32.14
C THR A 440 -22.32 -16.07 -33.06
N ASN A 441 -22.84 -15.04 -33.73
CA ASN A 441 -22.03 -14.14 -34.56
C ASN A 441 -21.76 -12.85 -33.79
N ILE A 442 -20.50 -12.64 -33.41
CA ILE A 442 -20.00 -11.38 -32.85
C ILE A 442 -19.18 -10.69 -33.93
N TYR A 443 -19.57 -9.46 -34.27
CA TYR A 443 -18.86 -8.62 -35.24
C TYR A 443 -18.50 -7.30 -34.60
N GLY A 444 -17.33 -6.76 -34.97
CA GLY A 444 -16.87 -5.45 -34.53
C GLY A 444 -15.74 -5.50 -33.50
N TYR A 445 -15.02 -4.40 -33.43
CA TYR A 445 -13.89 -4.21 -32.53
C TYR A 445 -14.35 -4.00 -31.09
N ASN A 446 -13.50 -4.41 -30.14
CA ASN A 446 -13.70 -4.31 -28.69
C ASN A 446 -14.87 -5.14 -28.15
N ASN A 447 -15.23 -6.22 -28.86
CA ASN A 447 -16.13 -7.26 -28.37
C ASN A 447 -15.30 -8.45 -27.89
N GLY A 448 -15.50 -8.88 -26.66
CA GLY A 448 -14.61 -9.80 -25.96
C GLY A 448 -14.44 -9.39 -24.50
N PHE A 449 -13.30 -9.74 -23.92
CA PHE A 449 -13.00 -9.43 -22.52
C PHE A 449 -11.55 -9.00 -22.33
N VAL A 450 -11.36 -8.15 -21.31
CA VAL A 450 -10.05 -7.69 -20.84
C VAL A 450 -10.03 -7.82 -19.33
N VAL A 451 -9.22 -8.75 -18.82
CA VAL A 451 -9.10 -9.04 -17.40
C VAL A 451 -7.69 -8.71 -16.96
N HIS A 452 -7.53 -7.69 -16.13
CA HIS A 452 -6.27 -7.40 -15.49
C HIS A 452 -6.19 -8.23 -14.20
N PHE A 453 -5.05 -8.82 -13.92
CA PHE A 453 -4.85 -9.54 -12.66
C PHE A 453 -3.66 -8.95 -11.92
N PHE A 454 -3.77 -8.97 -10.60
CA PHE A 454 -2.74 -8.48 -9.70
C PHE A 454 -2.63 -9.42 -8.50
N GLU A 455 -1.41 -9.73 -8.11
CA GLU A 455 -1.08 -10.35 -6.84
C GLU A 455 -1.43 -9.39 -5.70
N VAL A 456 -2.16 -9.91 -4.71
CA VAL A 456 -2.59 -9.20 -3.51
C VAL A 456 -2.36 -10.11 -2.31
N ALA A 457 -2.05 -9.51 -1.15
CA ALA A 457 -2.03 -10.25 0.10
C ALA A 457 -3.38 -10.95 0.36
N ARG A 458 -3.34 -12.13 0.98
CA ARG A 458 -4.54 -12.84 1.42
C ARG A 458 -5.33 -11.96 2.39
N ASN A 459 -6.67 -11.95 2.28
CA ASN A 459 -7.57 -11.15 3.14
C ASN A 459 -7.61 -11.62 4.60
N ASP A 460 -6.65 -12.44 5.02
CA ASP A 460 -6.57 -13.00 6.36
C ASP A 460 -5.88 -12.04 7.33
N THR A 461 -5.67 -10.78 6.93
CA THR A 461 -4.98 -9.75 7.69
C THR A 461 -5.95 -8.78 8.39
N CYS A 462 -5.79 -8.60 9.70
CA CYS A 462 -6.46 -7.55 10.45
C CYS A 462 -6.03 -6.14 10.01
N SER A 463 -6.87 -5.12 10.28
CA SER A 463 -6.58 -3.72 9.96
C SER A 463 -5.29 -3.22 10.62
N GLU A 464 -4.55 -2.33 9.96
CA GLU A 464 -3.32 -1.78 10.54
C GLU A 464 -3.64 -0.85 11.73
N LEU A 465 -2.97 -1.08 12.88
CA LEU A 465 -3.13 -0.25 14.08
C LEU A 465 -2.16 0.95 14.07
N PRO A 466 -2.57 2.15 14.50
CA PRO A 466 -1.72 3.35 14.53
C PRO A 466 -0.57 3.27 15.56
N GLU A 467 0.48 4.07 15.35
CA GLU A 467 1.52 4.29 16.36
C GLU A 467 1.00 5.14 17.53
N ILE A 468 1.47 4.85 18.75
CA ILE A 468 1.05 5.57 19.96
C ILE A 468 2.08 6.60 20.41
N PRO A 469 1.65 7.79 20.87
CA PRO A 469 2.57 8.81 21.35
C PRO A 469 3.24 8.37 22.65
N ASN A 470 4.54 8.66 22.79
CA ASN A 470 5.37 8.25 23.92
C ASN A 470 5.46 6.72 24.14
N GLY A 471 5.26 5.94 23.08
CA GLY A 471 5.45 4.49 23.09
C GLY A 471 5.85 3.97 21.70
N TRP A 472 5.93 2.65 21.60
CA TRP A 472 6.23 1.91 20.38
C TRP A 472 5.50 0.57 20.39
N LYS A 473 5.33 -0.03 19.22
CA LYS A 473 4.71 -1.35 19.04
C LYS A 473 5.68 -2.33 18.42
N SER A 474 5.55 -3.61 18.77
CA SER A 474 6.24 -4.72 18.11
C SER A 474 5.22 -5.78 17.67
N THR A 475 5.37 -6.30 16.47
CA THR A 475 4.53 -7.38 15.94
C THR A 475 5.24 -8.73 16.06
N SER A 476 4.48 -9.80 16.33
CA SER A 476 5.02 -11.16 16.35
C SER A 476 5.30 -11.73 14.95
N HIS A 477 4.70 -11.14 13.91
CA HIS A 477 4.79 -11.55 12.51
C HIS A 477 4.84 -10.30 11.60
N PRO A 478 5.50 -10.34 10.42
CA PRO A 478 5.52 -9.21 9.47
C PRO A 478 4.13 -8.83 8.98
N ASP A 479 3.34 -9.82 8.58
CA ASP A 479 1.95 -9.65 8.16
C ASP A 479 0.99 -9.77 9.35
N LEU A 480 -0.07 -8.95 9.38
CA LEU A 480 -1.06 -8.89 10.46
C LEU A 480 -2.13 -9.99 10.35
N ILE A 481 -1.70 -11.23 10.09
CA ILE A 481 -2.57 -12.39 9.89
C ILE A 481 -3.26 -12.87 11.17
N HIS A 482 -4.25 -13.75 11.03
CA HIS A 482 -4.89 -14.42 12.17
C HIS A 482 -3.89 -14.95 13.20
N GLY A 483 -4.12 -14.64 14.48
CA GLY A 483 -3.27 -15.04 15.59
C GLY A 483 -2.02 -14.17 15.80
N THR A 484 -1.78 -13.18 14.93
CA THR A 484 -0.72 -12.19 15.11
C THR A 484 -0.97 -11.38 16.38
N VAL A 485 0.10 -11.21 17.16
CA VAL A 485 0.09 -10.51 18.44
C VAL A 485 0.89 -9.21 18.30
N VAL A 486 0.27 -8.10 18.66
CA VAL A 486 0.87 -6.77 18.70
C VAL A 486 1.04 -6.35 20.15
N THR A 487 2.28 -6.08 20.54
CA THR A 487 2.62 -5.67 21.90
C THR A 487 3.01 -4.19 21.90
N TYR A 488 2.36 -3.40 22.75
CA TYR A 488 2.64 -1.98 22.95
C TYR A 488 3.48 -1.77 24.20
N GLN A 489 4.47 -0.88 24.09
CA GLN A 489 5.35 -0.51 25.19
C GLN A 489 5.52 1.01 25.23
N CYS A 490 5.49 1.57 26.44
CA CYS A 490 5.73 3.00 26.65
C CYS A 490 7.22 3.29 26.86
N TYR A 491 7.64 4.50 26.49
CA TYR A 491 8.97 4.97 26.84
C TYR A 491 9.11 5.19 28.36
N PRO A 492 10.34 5.18 28.92
CA PRO A 492 10.56 5.36 30.36
C PRO A 492 9.88 6.61 30.93
N GLY A 493 9.26 6.49 32.12
CA GLY A 493 8.45 7.56 32.73
C GLY A 493 6.97 7.56 32.33
N PHE A 494 6.55 6.65 31.43
CA PHE A 494 5.17 6.45 31.03
C PHE A 494 4.74 4.99 31.29
N GLN A 495 3.47 4.78 31.58
CA GLN A 495 2.86 3.48 31.82
C GLN A 495 1.70 3.26 30.84
N VAL A 496 1.57 2.02 30.36
CA VAL A 496 0.49 1.61 29.46
C VAL A 496 -0.84 1.62 30.23
N VAL A 497 -1.83 2.32 29.68
CA VAL A 497 -3.22 2.35 30.14
C VAL A 497 -4.09 1.73 29.04
N GLY A 498 -4.65 0.56 29.34
CA GLY A 498 -5.36 -0.28 28.39
C GLY A 498 -4.71 -1.66 28.26
N SER A 499 -5.03 -2.39 27.20
CA SER A 499 -4.44 -3.69 26.90
C SER A 499 -3.06 -3.52 26.25
N GLU A 500 -2.00 -3.96 26.93
CA GLU A 500 -0.64 -3.93 26.37
C GLU A 500 -0.44 -4.87 25.18
N ILE A 501 -1.31 -5.87 25.01
CA ILE A 501 -1.26 -6.88 23.97
C ILE A 501 -2.60 -6.92 23.24
N LEU A 502 -2.57 -6.81 21.91
CA LEU A 502 -3.73 -6.99 21.03
C LEU A 502 -3.49 -8.16 20.08
N MET A 503 -4.50 -9.01 19.90
CA MET A 503 -4.43 -10.21 19.06
C MET A 503 -5.42 -10.10 17.91
N CYS A 504 -4.97 -10.47 16.70
CA CYS A 504 -5.83 -10.58 15.53
C CYS A 504 -6.69 -11.85 15.65
N GLN A 505 -8.01 -11.66 15.76
CA GLN A 505 -8.98 -12.73 16.00
C GLN A 505 -9.45 -13.38 14.69
N TRP A 506 -10.15 -14.53 14.79
CA TRP A 506 -10.65 -15.31 13.64
C TRP A 506 -11.66 -14.55 12.77
N ASP A 507 -12.25 -13.46 13.28
CA ASP A 507 -13.17 -12.57 12.56
C ASP A 507 -12.46 -11.36 11.93
N LEU A 508 -11.12 -11.37 11.90
CA LEU A 508 -10.26 -10.30 11.39
C LEU A 508 -10.39 -8.97 12.14
N THR A 509 -10.86 -9.03 13.39
CA THR A 509 -10.89 -7.88 14.32
C THR A 509 -9.81 -7.99 15.38
N TRP A 510 -9.40 -6.85 15.93
CA TRP A 510 -8.49 -6.81 17.07
C TRP A 510 -9.23 -7.12 18.37
N SER A 511 -8.57 -7.85 19.27
CA SER A 511 -9.11 -8.23 20.58
C SER A 511 -9.49 -7.06 21.50
N GLY A 512 -9.19 -5.81 21.14
CA GLY A 512 -9.51 -4.61 21.91
C GLY A 512 -9.00 -3.32 21.26
N ASP A 513 -9.26 -2.20 21.93
CA ASP A 513 -8.84 -0.87 21.50
C ASP A 513 -7.34 -0.60 21.74
N VAL A 514 -6.76 0.31 20.96
CA VAL A 514 -5.35 0.72 21.06
C VAL A 514 -5.07 1.37 22.43
N PRO A 515 -4.05 0.92 23.18
CA PRO A 515 -3.73 1.47 24.50
C PRO A 515 -3.07 2.85 24.43
N SER A 516 -3.03 3.56 25.56
CA SER A 516 -2.40 4.88 25.68
C SER A 516 -1.27 4.89 26.70
N CYS A 517 -0.25 5.75 26.48
CA CYS A 517 0.88 5.91 27.40
C CYS A 517 0.69 7.13 28.28
N GLU A 518 0.39 6.92 29.57
CA GLU A 518 0.21 7.99 30.55
C GLU A 518 1.45 8.18 31.43
N LYS A 519 1.78 9.43 31.76
CA LYS A 519 2.98 9.76 32.55
C LYS A 519 2.84 9.26 34.00
N VAL A 520 3.85 8.54 34.49
CA VAL A 520 3.87 8.05 35.87
C VAL A 520 4.18 9.20 36.83
N MET A 521 3.21 9.55 37.68
CA MET A 521 3.31 10.67 38.62
C MET A 521 3.43 10.25 40.11
N THR A 522 3.65 8.96 40.37
CA THR A 522 3.78 8.40 41.72
C THR A 522 5.11 7.71 41.94
N CYS A 523 5.75 8.01 43.08
CA CYS A 523 6.90 7.24 43.56
C CYS A 523 6.45 5.91 44.19
N GLN A 524 7.31 4.89 44.12
CA GLN A 524 7.13 3.63 44.85
C GLN A 524 7.08 3.88 46.38
N ASP A 525 6.49 2.98 47.16
CA ASP A 525 6.47 3.14 48.63
C ASP A 525 7.91 3.15 49.18
N PRO A 526 8.35 4.22 49.87
CA PRO A 526 9.72 4.33 50.38
C PRO A 526 10.04 3.32 51.47
N GLY A 527 9.06 2.62 52.06
CA GLY A 527 9.25 1.59 53.09
C GLY A 527 9.09 2.08 54.53
N LEU A 528 9.25 1.16 55.49
CA LEU A 528 9.18 1.43 56.93
C LEU A 528 10.57 1.34 57.57
N VAL A 529 10.79 2.11 58.63
CA VAL A 529 12.05 2.12 59.39
C VAL A 529 11.84 1.38 60.70
N GLU A 530 12.68 0.37 60.98
CA GLU A 530 12.65 -0.38 62.24
C GLU A 530 12.90 0.54 63.44
N HIS A 531 12.16 0.31 64.52
CA HIS A 531 12.18 1.15 65.73
C HIS A 531 11.85 2.64 65.48
N GLY A 532 11.15 2.94 64.40
CA GLY A 532 10.58 4.25 64.11
C GLY A 532 9.19 4.16 63.51
N ARG A 533 8.56 5.32 63.29
CA ARG A 533 7.27 5.46 62.62
C ARG A 533 7.38 6.51 61.50
N ARG A 534 6.62 6.31 60.43
CA ARG A 534 6.48 7.30 59.35
C ARG A 534 5.24 8.16 59.54
N VAL A 535 5.35 9.43 59.21
CA VAL A 535 4.28 10.43 59.20
C VAL A 535 4.16 10.94 57.77
N LEU A 536 3.00 10.74 57.18
CA LEU A 536 2.68 11.11 55.79
C LEU A 536 2.02 12.48 55.74
N THR A 537 2.50 13.36 54.87
CA THR A 537 1.89 14.68 54.64
C THR A 537 0.67 14.61 53.71
N GLY A 538 0.37 13.47 53.09
CA GLY A 538 -0.79 13.24 52.21
C GLY A 538 -1.20 11.76 52.12
N SER A 539 -2.27 11.46 51.36
CA SER A 539 -2.85 10.10 51.25
C SER A 539 -2.24 9.23 50.11
N ARG A 540 -1.41 9.79 49.24
CA ARG A 540 -0.75 9.11 48.11
C ARG A 540 0.70 9.57 47.94
N PHE A 541 1.55 8.73 47.34
CA PHE A 541 2.98 8.99 47.10
C PHE A 541 3.24 9.72 45.76
N THR A 542 2.50 10.80 45.48
CA THR A 542 2.66 11.56 44.22
C THR A 542 3.89 12.48 44.25
N VAL A 543 4.39 12.88 43.07
CA VAL A 543 5.46 13.88 42.93
C VAL A 543 5.11 15.15 43.72
N GLY A 544 6.05 15.61 44.55
CA GLY A 544 5.88 16.72 45.50
C GLY A 544 5.50 16.29 46.92
N SER A 545 5.06 15.04 47.12
CA SER A 545 4.73 14.52 48.44
C SER A 545 5.99 14.24 49.26
N SER A 546 5.91 14.49 50.57
CA SER A 546 7.00 14.23 51.52
C SER A 546 6.57 13.25 52.62
N VAL A 547 7.51 12.39 53.03
CA VAL A 547 7.34 11.40 54.11
C VAL A 547 8.37 11.69 55.18
N GLN A 548 7.91 11.92 56.41
CA GLN A 548 8.78 12.19 57.56
C GLN A 548 8.91 10.96 58.44
N TYR A 549 10.12 10.66 58.90
CA TYR A 549 10.40 9.52 59.79
C TYR A 549 10.76 10.02 61.19
N VAL A 550 10.18 9.36 62.21
CA VAL A 550 10.36 9.69 63.62
C VAL A 550 10.71 8.43 64.39
N CYS A 551 11.86 8.41 65.07
CA CYS A 551 12.29 7.26 65.87
C CYS A 551 11.50 7.12 67.17
N ASN A 552 11.37 5.88 67.65
CA ASN A 552 10.73 5.57 68.93
C ASN A 552 11.62 6.04 70.10
N LYS A 553 11.02 6.24 71.27
CA LYS A 553 11.71 6.74 72.48
C LYS A 553 12.91 5.84 72.83
N GLY A 554 14.11 6.42 72.96
CA GLY A 554 15.36 5.70 73.22
C GLY A 554 16.24 5.45 71.99
N TYR A 555 15.78 5.85 70.80
CA TYR A 555 16.50 5.75 69.54
C TYR A 555 16.68 7.12 68.89
N SER A 556 17.83 7.36 68.26
CA SER A 556 18.14 8.58 67.49
C SER A 556 18.15 8.29 65.99
N LEU A 557 17.68 9.25 65.18
CA LEU A 557 17.60 9.13 63.74
C LEU A 557 18.97 9.36 63.10
N SER A 558 19.45 8.37 62.37
CA SER A 558 20.70 8.38 61.61
C SER A 558 20.37 8.44 60.12
N GLY A 559 20.40 9.64 59.54
CA GLY A 559 20.10 9.89 58.12
C GLY A 559 19.10 11.03 57.90
N PRO A 560 18.61 11.24 56.66
CA PRO A 560 17.64 12.29 56.36
C PRO A 560 16.25 11.94 56.94
N GLY A 561 15.71 12.83 57.77
CA GLY A 561 14.43 12.63 58.45
C GLY A 561 13.18 12.86 57.59
N VAL A 562 13.33 13.43 56.39
CA VAL A 562 12.25 13.69 55.44
C VAL A 562 12.70 13.25 54.06
N LEU A 563 11.88 12.45 53.38
CA LEU A 563 12.08 12.06 51.98
C LEU A 563 11.00 12.70 51.11
N THR A 564 11.38 13.35 50.01
CA THR A 564 10.44 13.99 49.07
C THR A 564 10.48 13.29 47.73
N CYS A 565 9.30 12.99 47.17
CA CYS A 565 9.16 12.40 45.85
C CYS A 565 9.35 13.50 44.79
N TYR A 566 10.34 13.35 43.92
CA TYR A 566 10.57 14.28 42.81
C TYR A 566 10.67 13.51 41.49
N SER A 567 10.25 14.14 40.40
CA SER A 567 10.37 13.59 39.04
C SER A 567 11.27 14.51 38.23
N ARG A 568 12.16 13.91 37.44
CA ARG A 568 12.93 14.58 36.40
C ARG A 568 12.31 14.19 35.06
N ASP A 569 12.23 15.12 34.10
CA ASP A 569 11.33 15.03 32.94
C ASP A 569 11.36 13.73 32.11
N THR A 570 12.45 12.96 32.17
CA THR A 570 12.67 11.74 31.37
C THR A 570 12.86 10.47 32.22
N ALA A 571 12.58 10.50 33.52
CA ALA A 571 12.81 9.37 34.41
C ALA A 571 11.65 9.16 35.38
N ASP A 572 11.49 7.91 35.81
CA ASP A 572 10.51 7.55 36.82
C ASP A 572 10.69 8.41 38.09
N PRO A 573 9.60 8.87 38.73
CA PRO A 573 9.66 9.58 39.99
C PRO A 573 10.46 8.81 41.04
N LYS A 574 11.43 9.47 41.69
CA LYS A 574 12.30 8.88 42.73
C LYS A 574 12.25 9.67 44.02
N TRP A 575 12.53 8.99 45.13
CA TRP A 575 12.71 9.65 46.42
C TRP A 575 14.04 10.38 46.47
N SER A 576 14.04 11.55 47.11
CA SER A 576 15.18 12.44 47.29
C SER A 576 16.43 11.72 47.81
N GLU A 577 16.26 10.80 48.75
CA GLU A 577 17.35 10.11 49.45
C GLU A 577 16.95 8.68 49.86
N ARG A 578 17.91 7.91 50.41
CA ARG A 578 17.68 6.56 50.96
C ARG A 578 17.01 6.60 52.34
N LEU A 579 16.32 5.51 52.70
CA LEU A 579 15.68 5.29 54.01
C LEU A 579 16.64 5.55 55.22
N PRO A 580 16.23 6.37 56.22
CA PRO A 580 17.02 6.59 57.44
C PRO A 580 16.95 5.39 58.40
N LYS A 581 17.87 5.32 59.38
CA LYS A 581 17.91 4.25 60.41
C LYS A 581 17.76 4.81 61.82
N CYS A 582 17.04 4.12 62.71
CA CYS A 582 16.94 4.48 64.13
C CYS A 582 17.92 3.66 64.96
N LYS A 583 18.90 4.31 65.60
CA LYS A 583 19.94 3.65 66.42
C LYS A 583 19.71 3.88 67.92
N LEU A 584 19.95 2.86 68.75
CA LEU A 584 19.73 2.91 70.21
C LEU A 584 20.76 3.82 70.90
N LEU A 585 20.33 4.62 71.88
CA LEU A 585 21.15 5.64 72.54
C LEU A 585 22.17 5.12 73.59
N SER A 586 22.26 3.82 73.87
CA SER A 586 23.03 3.27 75.02
C SER A 586 24.42 2.69 74.67
N GLU A 587 25.00 2.97 73.51
CA GLU A 587 26.30 2.41 73.09
C GLU A 587 27.53 3.26 73.52
N GLU A 588 27.56 3.83 74.73
CA GLU A 588 28.64 4.77 75.09
C GLU A 588 29.85 4.20 75.86
N ASN A 589 29.89 2.95 76.33
CA ASN A 589 31.15 2.34 76.84
C ASN A 589 31.06 0.80 76.95
N LEU A 590 31.54 0.05 75.94
CA LEU A 590 31.56 -1.42 75.96
C LEU A 590 33.00 -1.95 76.18
N PRO A 591 33.25 -2.80 77.21
CA PRO A 591 34.58 -3.34 77.51
C PRO A 591 35.04 -4.43 76.53
N CYS A 592 36.35 -4.69 76.44
CA CYS A 592 36.90 -5.73 75.55
C CYS A 592 36.50 -7.13 76.03
N SER A 593 35.88 -7.94 75.18
CA SER A 593 35.56 -9.34 75.49
C SER A 593 36.82 -10.22 75.53
N ASN A 594 36.84 -11.25 76.39
CA ASN A 594 37.98 -12.18 76.48
C ASN A 594 38.15 -12.97 75.16
N PRO A 595 39.34 -12.91 74.53
CA PRO A 595 39.59 -13.61 73.27
C PRO A 595 39.72 -15.13 73.41
N GLY A 596 39.86 -15.66 74.63
CA GLY A 596 40.02 -17.09 74.91
C GLY A 596 41.43 -17.61 74.62
N ALA A 597 41.79 -18.74 75.24
CA ALA A 597 43.08 -19.41 75.01
C ALA A 597 42.87 -20.73 74.23
N PRO A 598 43.62 -20.97 73.13
CA PRO A 598 43.62 -22.28 72.47
C PRO A 598 44.24 -23.35 73.38
N SER A 599 43.90 -24.63 73.18
CA SER A 599 44.16 -25.74 74.14
C SER A 599 45.63 -25.94 74.57
N THR A 600 46.58 -25.48 73.77
CA THR A 600 48.04 -25.57 74.03
C THR A 600 48.63 -24.33 74.70
N ALA A 601 47.86 -23.25 74.82
CA ALA A 601 48.21 -22.01 75.52
C ALA A 601 47.40 -21.88 76.82
N ILE A 602 47.98 -21.22 77.82
CA ILE A 602 47.39 -20.94 79.13
C ILE A 602 47.35 -19.42 79.28
N GLN A 603 46.15 -18.87 79.54
CA GLN A 603 45.98 -17.44 79.81
C GLN A 603 46.08 -17.11 81.30
N SER A 604 46.52 -15.91 81.62
CA SER A 604 46.69 -15.44 83.01
C SER A 604 45.37 -15.12 83.73
N SER A 605 44.27 -14.87 82.99
CA SER A 605 42.95 -14.55 83.57
C SER A 605 41.80 -15.01 82.67
N GLU A 606 40.75 -15.58 83.27
CA GLU A 606 39.53 -16.02 82.56
C GLU A 606 38.36 -15.02 82.70
N LYS A 607 38.62 -13.77 83.11
CA LYS A 607 37.58 -12.72 83.14
C LYS A 607 36.91 -12.61 81.78
N ALA A 608 35.58 -12.54 81.72
CA ALA A 608 34.83 -12.46 80.46
C ALA A 608 35.00 -11.11 79.73
N PHE A 609 35.26 -10.03 80.47
CA PHE A 609 35.44 -8.68 79.94
C PHE A 609 36.59 -7.95 80.64
N PHE A 610 37.34 -7.17 79.88
CA PHE A 610 38.49 -6.39 80.32
C PHE A 610 38.25 -4.91 80.03
N GLN A 611 38.52 -4.08 81.04
CA GLN A 611 38.37 -2.63 80.91
C GLN A 611 39.55 -2.03 80.14
N ALA A 612 39.36 -0.87 79.54
CA ALA A 612 40.41 -0.18 78.78
C ALA A 612 41.64 0.06 79.66
N GLY A 613 42.79 -0.47 79.23
CA GLY A 613 44.06 -0.41 79.93
C GLY A 613 44.50 -1.72 80.61
N GLU A 614 43.60 -2.69 80.81
CA GLU A 614 43.93 -4.02 81.36
C GLU A 614 44.66 -4.90 80.33
N THR A 615 45.55 -5.78 80.80
CA THR A 615 46.39 -6.66 79.96
C THR A 615 46.13 -8.14 80.26
N LEU A 616 46.20 -8.97 79.22
CA LEU A 616 46.06 -10.43 79.30
C LEU A 616 47.33 -11.10 78.75
N THR A 617 47.93 -12.00 79.55
CA THR A 617 49.21 -12.66 79.22
C THR A 617 48.99 -14.15 78.97
N PHE A 618 49.70 -14.70 78.00
CA PHE A 618 49.63 -16.10 77.57
C PHE A 618 50.97 -16.80 77.75
N THR A 619 50.94 -18.06 78.18
CA THR A 619 52.10 -18.95 78.30
C THR A 619 51.81 -20.31 77.66
N CYS A 620 52.83 -21.00 77.16
CA CYS A 620 52.66 -22.32 76.54
C CYS A 620 52.89 -23.46 77.53
N ARG A 621 52.19 -24.58 77.32
CA ARG A 621 52.47 -25.84 78.04
C ARG A 621 53.88 -26.37 77.69
N PRO A 622 54.53 -27.16 78.59
CA PRO A 622 55.90 -27.63 78.39
C PRO A 622 56.08 -28.40 77.06
N GLY A 623 57.14 -28.09 76.30
CA GLY A 623 57.41 -28.69 74.98
C GLY A 623 56.95 -27.83 73.78
N TYR A 624 56.23 -26.74 74.03
CA TYR A 624 55.77 -25.77 73.02
C TYR A 624 56.38 -24.40 73.24
N GLN A 625 56.70 -23.69 72.15
CA GLN A 625 57.26 -22.34 72.17
C GLN A 625 56.21 -21.34 71.69
N LEU A 626 56.12 -20.19 72.38
CA LEU A 626 55.12 -19.16 72.12
C LEU A 626 55.49 -18.35 70.86
N GLN A 627 54.53 -18.22 69.95
CA GLN A 627 54.68 -17.52 68.68
C GLN A 627 53.71 -16.33 68.67
N GLY A 628 54.26 -15.12 68.78
CA GLY A 628 53.52 -13.87 68.92
C GLY A 628 53.87 -13.12 70.20
N GLU A 629 53.20 -12.01 70.46
CA GLU A 629 53.42 -11.20 71.66
C GLU A 629 52.73 -11.87 72.86
N ALA A 630 53.48 -12.13 73.94
CA ALA A 630 52.96 -12.89 75.07
C ALA A 630 51.86 -12.17 75.85
N THR A 631 51.76 -10.84 75.73
CA THR A 631 50.79 -10.02 76.46
C THR A 631 50.09 -9.04 75.53
N ILE A 632 48.76 -9.04 75.55
CA ILE A 632 47.92 -8.08 74.79
C ILE A 632 47.20 -7.14 75.76
N ARG A 633 46.91 -5.90 75.32
CA ARG A 633 46.26 -4.86 76.13
C ARG A 633 44.94 -4.42 75.52
N CYS A 634 43.90 -4.25 76.33
CA CYS A 634 42.65 -3.65 75.85
C CYS A 634 42.89 -2.14 75.67
N LEU A 635 42.87 -1.67 74.42
CA LEU A 635 43.04 -0.26 74.10
C LEU A 635 41.68 0.46 74.15
N PRO A 636 41.61 1.68 74.72
CA PRO A 636 40.38 2.47 74.73
C PRO A 636 39.93 2.81 73.31
N GLY A 637 38.66 2.53 72.99
CA GLY A 637 38.04 2.81 71.69
C GLY A 637 36.51 2.68 71.71
N HIS A 638 35.85 3.06 70.60
CA HIS A 638 34.39 3.00 70.42
C HIS A 638 34.01 2.05 69.27
N PRO A 639 33.98 0.71 69.47
CA PRO A 639 34.19 -0.05 70.71
C PRO A 639 35.68 -0.30 71.05
N SER A 640 35.97 -0.65 72.31
CA SER A 640 37.35 -0.90 72.77
C SER A 640 37.87 -2.22 72.18
N GLN A 641 39.11 -2.23 71.70
CA GLN A 641 39.71 -3.36 70.96
C GLN A 641 41.06 -3.78 71.57
N TRP A 642 41.41 -5.05 71.39
CA TRP A 642 42.71 -5.58 71.82
C TRP A 642 43.85 -5.05 70.95
N SER A 643 45.00 -4.78 71.57
CA SER A 643 46.21 -4.29 70.89
C SER A 643 46.77 -5.25 69.84
N GLY A 644 46.39 -6.52 69.88
CA GLY A 644 46.81 -7.57 68.94
C GLY A 644 46.00 -8.85 69.10
N MET A 645 46.25 -9.83 68.22
CA MET A 645 45.64 -11.16 68.27
C MET A 645 46.34 -12.04 69.33
N PRO A 646 45.63 -12.99 69.98
CA PRO A 646 46.24 -13.88 70.97
C PRO A 646 47.31 -14.79 70.34
N PRO A 647 48.46 -15.02 71.02
CA PRO A 647 49.58 -15.79 70.48
C PRO A 647 49.30 -17.29 70.43
N ALA A 648 50.00 -18.00 69.54
CA ALA A 648 49.85 -19.45 69.35
C ALA A 648 51.08 -20.23 69.86
N CYS A 649 50.88 -21.44 70.37
CA CYS A 649 51.94 -22.30 70.89
C CYS A 649 52.30 -23.42 69.91
N ARG A 650 53.55 -23.48 69.43
CA ARG A 650 54.01 -24.48 68.44
C ARG A 650 55.08 -25.41 69.02
N GLY A 651 54.97 -26.72 68.76
CA GLY A 651 55.89 -27.75 69.29
C GLY A 651 57.26 -27.73 68.61
N ARG A 652 58.32 -28.10 69.34
CA ARG A 652 59.68 -28.26 68.79
C ARG A 652 59.76 -29.53 67.92
N ASN A 653 60.22 -29.42 66.66
CA ASN A 653 60.44 -30.56 65.78
C ASN A 653 61.65 -31.41 66.22
N CYS A 654 61.46 -32.73 66.40
CA CYS A 654 62.54 -33.72 66.44
C CYS A 654 62.85 -34.22 65.02
N VAL A 655 64.13 -34.46 64.74
CA VAL A 655 64.66 -35.07 63.50
C VAL A 655 65.30 -36.40 63.89
N LEU A 656 65.00 -37.51 63.20
CA LEU A 656 66.00 -38.35 62.52
C LEU A 656 65.43 -39.61 61.83
N GLU A 657 65.98 -39.83 60.64
CA GLU A 657 66.44 -41.07 59.98
C GLU A 657 65.71 -42.42 60.11
N ILE A 658 65.54 -43.01 58.94
CA ILE A 658 65.00 -44.34 58.62
C ILE A 658 66.12 -45.38 58.72
N HIS A 659 65.92 -46.51 59.42
CA HIS A 659 66.32 -47.82 58.91
C HIS A 659 65.59 -49.00 59.60
N LEU A 660 65.01 -49.82 58.72
CA LEU A 660 64.36 -51.14 58.84
C LEU A 660 64.62 -51.99 60.09
N LEU A 661 63.54 -52.34 60.80
CA LEU A 661 63.01 -53.70 60.94
C LEU A 661 61.84 -53.69 61.93
N SER A 662 60.88 -54.59 61.69
CA SER A 662 59.65 -54.85 62.43
C SER A 662 58.45 -53.92 62.17
N LEU A 663 57.32 -54.60 62.03
CA LEU A 663 55.97 -54.07 61.86
C LEU A 663 55.58 -53.11 62.99
N GLU A 664 54.59 -52.27 62.66
CA GLU A 664 53.77 -51.42 63.54
C GLU A 664 54.43 -50.13 64.05
N GLU A 665 54.09 -49.01 63.39
CA GLU A 665 53.23 -47.94 63.97
C GLU A 665 53.14 -46.71 63.05
N ALA A 666 51.95 -46.10 62.96
CA ALA A 666 51.77 -44.65 63.14
C ALA A 666 50.26 -44.28 63.16
N VAL A 667 49.65 -44.51 64.33
CA VAL A 667 48.77 -43.61 65.12
C VAL A 667 48.80 -42.13 64.67
N CYS A 668 47.77 -41.29 64.70
CA CYS A 668 46.33 -41.29 65.01
C CYS A 668 45.81 -39.88 64.64
N ALA A 669 44.55 -39.75 64.21
CA ALA A 669 43.63 -38.69 64.67
C ALA A 669 42.21 -38.89 64.09
N ASN A 670 41.29 -39.36 64.94
CA ASN A 670 39.85 -39.21 64.75
C ASN A 670 39.38 -38.00 65.59
N LYS A 671 38.51 -37.13 65.05
CA LYS A 671 37.04 -37.14 65.26
C LYS A 671 36.40 -35.79 64.88
N LEU A 672 35.20 -35.90 64.32
CA LEU A 672 34.32 -34.89 63.68
C LEU A 672 33.79 -33.77 64.60
N GLU A 673 33.40 -32.61 64.03
CA GLU A 673 31.99 -32.16 63.88
C GLU A 673 31.83 -30.78 63.18
N GLY A 674 30.86 -30.68 62.26
CA GLY A 674 29.84 -29.61 62.26
C GLY A 674 30.03 -28.28 61.49
N ARG A 675 29.52 -28.25 60.25
CA ARG A 675 28.84 -27.14 59.52
C ARG A 675 29.55 -25.81 59.24
N GLY A 676 29.61 -25.47 57.94
CA GLY A 676 29.77 -24.11 57.41
C GLY A 676 29.59 -24.08 55.89
N LEU A 677 28.71 -23.21 55.41
CA LEU A 677 28.15 -23.12 54.06
C LEU A 677 29.09 -22.47 53.01
N LEU A 678 28.82 -22.82 51.74
CA LEU A 678 28.88 -21.99 50.52
C LEU A 678 30.26 -21.51 50.02
N THR A 679 30.80 -22.26 49.06
CA THR A 679 31.30 -21.76 47.77
C THR A 679 31.90 -22.97 47.04
N GLU A 680 31.20 -23.59 46.09
CA GLU A 680 31.74 -24.43 44.99
C GLU A 680 30.56 -24.98 44.15
N VAL A 681 29.85 -24.09 43.43
CA VAL A 681 28.91 -24.50 42.35
C VAL A 681 29.09 -23.64 41.08
N PHE A 682 29.82 -22.53 41.14
CA PHE A 682 29.95 -21.61 40.01
C PHE A 682 31.05 -21.96 38.98
N THR A 683 31.89 -22.96 39.23
CA THR A 683 33.00 -23.34 38.33
C THR A 683 32.66 -24.50 37.38
N ALA A 684 31.58 -25.24 37.60
CA ALA A 684 31.16 -26.37 36.75
C ALA A 684 30.19 -25.97 35.62
N VAL A 685 29.38 -24.92 35.79
CA VAL A 685 28.41 -24.47 34.77
C VAL A 685 29.07 -23.63 33.67
N PHE A 686 30.15 -22.90 34.00
CA PHE A 686 30.88 -22.08 33.03
C PHE A 686 31.73 -22.92 32.05
N TYR A 687 32.24 -24.07 32.49
CA TYR A 687 33.00 -25.00 31.63
C TYR A 687 32.11 -25.75 30.63
N LEU A 688 30.85 -26.01 30.97
CA LEU A 688 29.88 -26.65 30.06
C LEU A 688 29.34 -25.70 28.98
N ALA A 689 29.24 -24.39 29.26
CA ALA A 689 28.80 -23.38 28.27
C ALA A 689 29.88 -23.05 27.22
N ILE A 690 31.17 -23.21 27.55
CA ILE A 690 32.27 -22.97 26.59
C ILE A 690 32.47 -24.17 25.65
N LEU A 691 32.13 -25.39 26.09
CA LEU A 691 32.18 -26.59 25.26
C LEU A 691 31.02 -26.68 24.26
N SER A 692 29.83 -26.14 24.58
CA SER A 692 28.70 -26.08 23.65
C SER A 692 28.82 -25.00 22.57
N LEU A 693 29.48 -23.86 22.87
CA LEU A 693 29.77 -22.83 21.86
C LEU A 693 30.83 -23.27 20.85
N LYS A 694 31.74 -24.17 21.23
CA LYS A 694 32.78 -24.71 20.34
C LYS A 694 32.25 -25.74 19.35
N PHE A 695 31.19 -26.47 19.72
CA PHE A 695 30.53 -27.47 18.85
C PHE A 695 29.60 -26.84 17.79
N LEU A 696 29.08 -25.63 18.03
CA LEU A 696 28.21 -24.95 17.06
C LEU A 696 28.99 -24.24 15.94
N ILE A 697 30.27 -23.91 16.16
CA ILE A 697 31.12 -23.21 15.18
C ILE A 697 31.80 -24.18 14.20
N GLU A 698 31.90 -25.48 14.51
CA GLU A 698 32.41 -26.52 13.60
C GLU A 698 31.33 -27.17 12.70
N VAL A 699 30.06 -26.78 12.83
CA VAL A 699 28.94 -27.27 11.99
C VAL A 699 28.46 -26.23 10.95
N ILE A 700 29.03 -25.02 10.96
CA ILE A 700 28.72 -23.96 9.98
C ILE A 700 30.02 -23.46 9.28
N SER A 701 30.94 -24.37 8.98
CA SER A 701 32.01 -24.14 7.99
C SER A 701 31.97 -25.17 6.89
#